data_AF-A0A8C1QS95-F1
#
_entry.id   AF-A0A8C1QS95-F1
#
_cell.length_a   1.000
_cell.length_b   1.000
_cell.length_c   1.000
_cell.angle_alpha   90.00
_cell.angle_beta   90.00
_cell.angle_gamma   90.00
#
_symmetry.space_group_name_H-M   'P 1'
#
loop_
_entity.id
_entity.type
_entity.pdbx_description
1 polymer ?
#
loop_
_entity_poly.entity_id
_entity_poly.type
_entity_poly.pdbx_seq_one_letter_code
_entity_poly.pdbx_strand_id
1 'polypeptide(L)'
;MKVSLPRPQTEVKVLEGDALQERFRALETSPMLRARTLHGLLEVSGAAAFLNHPVQSQHQDRVILHYRTTTRLDMISQRLLQEEAPTSVINSATATHVIIAVFYGAQAFFVFDSKNNISEKNTEMVQVVKKMTSLVCSNLHLNVNEKAKGLLYHCNLYTDVGDWKNPVSFNKALEIYGSLPTLLGSKGERAVPLKVWLYPLKKLDKSSLCAALTGVSENLMNRAGNILEHLRKQIRIGQDLMTSQTNLTVIMWFPALKYKLIEFSELLQKYKKDFQREITEMAEVINVKDEKVNNKVQNILERHSRSPFSAEKTNQWLENKETELNALNDCKAADIAVVKSQAELQQVTGLSPITRVMCLSLFSPDAEDLFLATLKQHIESHNTAQNDLLLYRPVGISQKVLTDIQLFIAAKEANDDTEHTKFIAASVPGDGFQEYSVQFYYAGMIVSRNVMLGLKPDPPQIAQVQHTSVSLKLNHLLNKSTERYVVDYGVVSNDGMDNTWKQMVYPEALKEIHVLSGLEQDTEYQVRYAVADNQCMSSFSCIVIFKTTSPARPGQPSVKMIDETIRITWLKAEDDEDRPVLQYMVEYKEAGLEGWSSVLTQGPDCEFTLTVPHSTCYRVRVSAVYEDITSKPSEETPVPVDVWSINLQERKSSILLEVLKLQTEKKPVELIDWTDEESEVKGFLQCLPYISQLRSVLNIFSYN
;
A
#
# COMPACT_ATOMS: atom_id res chain seq x y z
N MET A 1 34.15 -9.23 69.78
CA MET A 1 35.34 -8.86 68.98
C MET A 1 35.01 -9.10 67.50
N LYS A 2 35.24 -8.13 66.63
CA LYS A 2 35.01 -8.28 65.17
C LYS A 2 36.03 -9.24 64.59
N VAL A 3 35.58 -10.24 63.82
CA VAL A 3 36.46 -11.15 63.07
C VAL A 3 36.40 -10.71 61.60
N SER A 4 37.55 -10.47 60.98
CA SER A 4 37.64 -10.15 59.55
C SER A 4 38.43 -11.24 58.83
N LEU A 5 37.82 -11.85 57.83
CA LEU A 5 38.41 -12.93 57.03
C LEU A 5 38.66 -12.42 55.61
N PRO A 6 39.91 -12.45 55.10
CA PRO A 6 40.18 -12.10 53.72
C PRO A 6 39.53 -13.12 52.78
N ARG A 7 38.80 -12.62 51.78
CA ARG A 7 38.08 -13.41 50.77
C ARG A 7 38.19 -12.73 49.39
N PRO A 8 39.42 -12.55 48.85
CA PRO A 8 39.60 -11.96 47.53
C PRO A 8 39.20 -12.97 46.44
N GLN A 9 38.22 -12.60 45.63
CA GLN A 9 37.82 -13.37 44.45
C GLN A 9 37.25 -12.41 43.41
N THR A 10 37.67 -12.53 42.16
CA THR A 10 37.12 -11.76 41.05
C THR A 10 36.42 -12.71 40.09
N GLU A 11 35.19 -12.36 39.72
CA GLU A 11 34.34 -13.08 38.81
C GLU A 11 33.85 -12.14 37.71
N VAL A 12 33.92 -12.61 36.47
CA VAL A 12 33.48 -11.85 35.30
C VAL A 12 32.51 -12.71 34.50
N LYS A 13 31.31 -12.19 34.25
CA LYS A 13 30.25 -12.87 33.51
C LYS A 13 29.77 -11.99 32.36
N VAL A 14 29.51 -12.62 31.22
CA VAL A 14 28.81 -11.99 30.11
C VAL A 14 27.39 -12.53 30.10
N LEU A 15 26.40 -11.65 30.22
CA LEU A 15 24.98 -11.99 30.20
C LEU A 15 24.42 -11.67 28.82
N GLU A 16 23.77 -12.66 28.20
CA GLU A 16 23.24 -12.60 26.83
C GLU A 16 21.72 -12.30 26.81
N GLY A 17 21.19 -11.73 27.89
CA GLY A 17 19.77 -11.37 28.00
C GLY A 17 19.49 -10.32 29.08
N ASP A 18 18.38 -9.60 28.92
CA ASP A 18 18.03 -8.44 29.74
C ASP A 18 16.73 -8.63 30.56
N ALA A 19 16.28 -9.88 30.70
CA ALA A 19 15.11 -10.18 31.52
C ALA A 19 15.32 -9.69 32.95
N LEU A 20 14.30 -9.05 33.52
CA LEU A 20 14.36 -8.49 34.87
C LEU A 20 14.75 -9.55 35.92
N GLN A 21 14.26 -10.78 35.74
CA GLN A 21 14.62 -11.91 36.58
C GLN A 21 16.12 -12.26 36.50
N GLU A 22 16.73 -12.17 35.31
CA GLU A 22 18.17 -12.38 35.12
C GLU A 22 18.97 -11.26 35.80
N ARG A 23 18.51 -10.00 35.73
CA ARG A 23 19.15 -8.89 36.45
C ARG A 23 19.16 -9.12 37.97
N PHE A 24 18.04 -9.58 38.52
CA PHE A 24 17.94 -9.91 39.94
C PHE A 24 18.78 -11.14 40.34
N ARG A 25 18.93 -12.12 39.44
CA ARG A 25 19.83 -13.28 39.63
C ARG A 25 21.29 -12.84 39.64
N ALA A 26 21.69 -11.94 38.74
CA ALA A 26 23.05 -11.40 38.67
C ALA A 26 23.47 -10.67 39.97
N LEU A 27 22.52 -9.99 40.61
CA LEU A 27 22.71 -9.33 41.92
C LEU A 27 22.51 -10.25 43.13
N GLU A 28 22.21 -11.54 42.93
CA GLU A 28 21.94 -12.53 44.01
C GLU A 28 20.86 -12.10 45.02
N THR A 29 19.87 -11.33 44.56
CA THR A 29 18.81 -10.79 45.43
C THR A 29 17.85 -11.89 45.89
N SER A 30 17.35 -11.79 47.13
CA SER A 30 16.30 -12.67 47.65
C SER A 30 14.92 -12.29 47.07
N PRO A 31 13.96 -13.22 46.93
CA PRO A 31 12.63 -12.90 46.39
C PRO A 31 11.92 -11.74 47.10
N MET A 32 12.07 -11.63 48.42
CA MET A 32 11.50 -10.53 49.20
C MET A 32 12.11 -9.17 48.84
N LEU A 33 13.44 -9.11 48.63
CA LEU A 33 14.09 -7.87 48.19
C LEU A 33 13.72 -7.52 46.75
N ARG A 34 13.56 -8.52 45.87
CA ARG A 34 13.07 -8.31 44.50
C ARG A 34 11.71 -7.65 44.49
N ALA A 35 10.77 -8.22 45.24
CA ALA A 35 9.42 -7.67 45.38
C ALA A 35 9.48 -6.21 45.87
N ARG A 36 10.22 -5.91 46.94
CA ARG A 36 10.31 -4.54 47.46
C ARG A 36 10.94 -3.57 46.47
N THR A 37 11.94 -4.00 45.73
CA THR A 37 12.59 -3.17 44.70
C THR A 37 11.64 -2.90 43.54
N LEU A 38 10.90 -3.90 43.07
CA LEU A 38 9.94 -3.74 41.96
C LEU A 38 8.80 -2.80 42.28
N HIS A 39 8.38 -2.78 43.54
CA HIS A 39 7.35 -1.86 43.99
C HIS A 39 7.90 -0.47 44.33
N GLY A 40 9.22 -0.26 44.33
CA GLY A 40 9.82 1.05 44.63
C GLY A 40 9.93 1.36 46.13
N LEU A 41 9.83 0.35 46.99
CA LEU A 41 10.03 0.44 48.44
C LEU A 41 11.51 0.45 48.84
N LEU A 42 12.40 0.20 47.88
CA LEU A 42 13.84 0.16 48.08
C LEU A 42 14.49 1.05 47.02
N GLU A 43 15.19 2.08 47.47
CA GLU A 43 16.04 2.86 46.59
C GLU A 43 17.31 2.05 46.26
N VAL A 44 17.65 1.97 44.99
CA VAL A 44 18.84 1.26 44.50
C VAL A 44 19.83 2.25 43.91
N SER A 45 21.09 2.11 44.30
CA SER A 45 22.20 2.98 43.88
C SER A 45 23.43 2.15 43.51
N GLY A 46 24.49 2.80 43.03
CA GLY A 46 25.72 2.13 42.61
C GLY A 46 25.47 1.10 41.50
N ALA A 47 26.05 -0.10 41.63
CA ALA A 47 25.83 -1.18 40.68
C ALA A 47 24.38 -1.67 40.64
N ALA A 48 23.65 -1.60 41.76
CA ALA A 48 22.26 -2.05 41.84
C ALA A 48 21.28 -1.16 41.04
N ALA A 49 21.67 0.07 40.70
CA ALA A 49 20.92 0.95 39.81
C ALA A 49 20.70 0.35 38.40
N PHE A 50 21.48 -0.68 38.02
CA PHE A 50 21.25 -1.49 36.83
C PHE A 50 19.83 -2.09 36.76
N LEU A 51 19.17 -2.36 37.89
CA LEU A 51 17.78 -2.83 37.92
C LEU A 51 16.81 -1.84 37.26
N ASN A 52 17.13 -0.55 37.32
CA ASN A 52 16.32 0.52 36.74
C ASN A 52 16.66 0.82 35.28
N HIS A 53 17.73 0.21 34.72
CA HIS A 53 18.11 0.40 33.32
C HIS A 53 16.92 0.10 32.38
N PRO A 54 16.66 0.87 31.30
CA PRO A 54 15.51 0.67 30.41
C PRO A 54 15.40 -0.77 29.87
N VAL A 55 14.17 -1.20 29.54
CA VAL A 55 13.95 -2.50 28.89
C VAL A 55 14.59 -2.48 27.51
N GLN A 56 15.29 -3.56 27.16
CA GLN A 56 15.87 -3.74 25.83
C GLN A 56 14.80 -3.61 24.73
N SER A 57 15.12 -2.90 23.65
CA SER A 57 14.28 -2.84 22.45
C SER A 57 14.38 -4.13 21.64
N GLN A 58 13.30 -4.47 20.92
CA GLN A 58 13.31 -5.59 19.97
C GLN A 58 14.28 -5.38 18.80
N HIS A 59 14.63 -4.14 18.48
CA HIS A 59 15.53 -3.80 17.37
C HIS A 59 16.97 -3.53 17.81
N GLN A 60 17.25 -3.68 19.10
CA GLN A 60 18.54 -3.38 19.70
C GLN A 60 19.22 -4.63 20.25
N ASP A 61 20.46 -4.85 19.86
CA ASP A 61 21.31 -5.86 20.47
C ASP A 61 21.85 -5.34 21.80
N ARG A 62 21.88 -6.21 22.82
CA ARG A 62 22.35 -5.88 24.17
C ARG A 62 23.22 -7.00 24.74
N VAL A 63 24.38 -6.61 25.28
CA VAL A 63 25.29 -7.50 25.99
C VAL A 63 25.73 -6.83 27.27
N ILE A 64 25.62 -7.55 28.38
CA ILE A 64 25.96 -7.02 29.69
C ILE A 64 27.20 -7.72 30.20
N LEU A 65 28.25 -6.95 30.49
CA LEU A 65 29.44 -7.44 31.18
C LEU A 65 29.30 -7.14 32.67
N HIS A 66 29.20 -8.19 33.47
CA HIS A 66 29.15 -8.13 34.93
C HIS A 66 30.54 -8.46 35.49
N TYR A 67 31.15 -7.46 36.13
CA TYR A 67 32.36 -7.61 36.92
C TYR A 67 31.99 -7.60 38.40
N ARG A 68 32.43 -8.62 39.13
CA ARG A 68 32.26 -8.71 40.58
C ARG A 68 33.59 -9.04 41.21
N THR A 69 33.94 -8.33 42.27
CA THR A 69 35.11 -8.68 43.07
C THR A 69 34.82 -8.56 44.55
N THR A 70 35.30 -9.52 45.32
CA THR A 70 35.13 -9.61 46.76
C THR A 70 36.45 -9.30 47.46
N THR A 71 36.39 -8.84 48.71
CA THR A 71 37.59 -8.44 49.46
C THR A 71 37.69 -9.16 50.79
N ARG A 72 36.68 -9.03 51.65
CA ARG A 72 36.68 -9.57 53.02
C ARG A 72 35.28 -9.91 53.49
N LEU A 73 35.22 -10.80 54.47
CA LEU A 73 34.02 -11.13 55.24
C LEU A 73 34.23 -10.68 56.69
N ASP A 74 33.45 -9.70 57.14
CA ASP A 74 33.45 -9.22 58.51
C ASP A 74 32.30 -9.89 59.27
N MET A 75 32.58 -10.50 60.42
CA MET A 75 31.61 -11.23 61.22
C MET A 75 31.71 -10.88 62.70
N ILE A 76 30.59 -10.98 63.41
CA ILE A 76 30.56 -10.93 64.87
C ILE A 76 30.96 -12.31 65.42
N SER A 77 31.87 -12.33 66.40
CA SER A 77 32.31 -13.57 67.05
C SER A 77 31.15 -14.30 67.73
N GLN A 78 31.04 -15.61 67.54
CA GLN A 78 29.97 -16.46 68.11
C GLN A 78 29.80 -16.35 69.63
N ARG A 79 30.87 -16.01 70.37
CA ARG A 79 30.82 -15.73 71.82
C ARG A 79 29.87 -14.58 72.19
N LEU A 80 29.81 -13.52 71.37
CA LEU A 80 28.93 -12.37 71.58
C LEU A 80 27.44 -12.67 71.30
N LEU A 81 27.14 -13.74 70.55
CA LEU A 81 25.77 -14.19 70.32
C LEU A 81 25.27 -15.10 71.45
N GLN A 82 26.18 -15.55 72.33
CA GLN A 82 25.90 -16.41 73.50
C GLN A 82 25.87 -15.63 74.82
N GLU A 83 26.47 -14.42 74.85
CA GLU A 83 26.36 -13.47 75.96
C GLU A 83 25.02 -12.73 75.91
N GLU A 84 24.47 -12.33 77.07
CA GLU A 84 23.22 -11.55 77.12
C GLU A 84 23.40 -10.24 76.34
N ALA A 85 22.63 -10.09 75.26
CA ALA A 85 22.68 -8.87 74.45
C ALA A 85 22.22 -7.67 75.30
N PRO A 86 22.84 -6.48 75.15
CA PRO A 86 22.47 -5.29 75.93
C PRO A 86 20.98 -4.96 75.79
N THR A 87 20.30 -4.74 76.91
CA THR A 87 18.87 -4.40 76.99
C THR A 87 18.50 -3.15 76.17
N SER A 88 19.46 -2.26 75.89
CA SER A 88 19.31 -1.08 75.03
C SER A 88 19.12 -1.40 73.55
N VAL A 89 19.66 -2.52 73.05
CA VAL A 89 19.52 -2.97 71.66
C VAL A 89 18.23 -3.78 71.47
N ILE A 90 17.82 -4.53 72.50
CA ILE A 90 16.59 -5.34 72.50
C ILE A 90 15.35 -4.45 72.54
N ASN A 91 15.40 -3.31 73.25
CA ASN A 91 14.28 -2.37 73.37
C ASN A 91 14.21 -1.31 72.26
N SER A 92 15.05 -1.38 71.22
CA SER A 92 14.92 -0.45 70.08
C SER A 92 13.68 -0.81 69.26
N ALA A 93 12.63 -0.01 69.35
CA ALA A 93 11.32 -0.31 68.76
C ALA A 93 11.29 -0.36 67.20
N THR A 94 12.39 0.00 66.53
CA THR A 94 12.44 0.18 65.07
C THR A 94 13.14 -0.94 64.30
N ALA A 95 13.97 -1.77 64.96
CA ALA A 95 14.75 -2.81 64.29
C ALA A 95 14.19 -4.21 64.58
N THR A 96 14.10 -5.06 63.55
CA THR A 96 13.65 -6.47 63.69
C THR A 96 14.80 -7.48 63.66
N HIS A 97 15.95 -7.08 63.11
CA HIS A 97 17.13 -7.92 62.89
C HIS A 97 18.41 -7.15 63.19
N VAL A 98 19.48 -7.87 63.55
CA VAL A 98 20.84 -7.34 63.70
C VAL A 98 21.75 -7.96 62.65
N ILE A 99 22.68 -7.16 62.12
CA ILE A 99 23.69 -7.63 61.17
C ILE A 99 24.74 -8.44 61.92
N ILE A 100 24.92 -9.71 61.55
CA ILE A 100 25.93 -10.60 62.15
C ILE A 100 27.15 -10.85 61.26
N ALA A 101 26.99 -10.64 59.96
CA ALA A 101 28.09 -10.72 59.00
C ALA A 101 27.85 -9.78 57.81
N VAL A 102 28.93 -9.24 57.26
CA VAL A 102 28.94 -8.40 56.06
C VAL A 102 30.06 -8.86 55.14
N PHE A 103 29.72 -9.18 53.91
CA PHE A 103 30.66 -9.54 52.86
C PHE A 103 30.90 -8.33 51.97
N TYR A 104 32.14 -7.87 51.92
CA TYR A 104 32.55 -6.64 51.25
C TYR A 104 33.17 -6.93 49.87
N GLY A 105 32.97 -6.01 48.94
CA GLY A 105 33.52 -6.06 47.60
C GLY A 105 33.07 -4.88 46.76
N ALA A 106 33.05 -5.04 45.44
CA ALA A 106 32.44 -4.11 44.50
C ALA A 106 31.94 -4.83 43.27
N GLN A 107 30.93 -4.26 42.64
CA GLN A 107 30.38 -4.72 41.37
C GLN A 107 30.37 -3.59 40.33
N ALA A 108 30.37 -3.99 39.07
CA ALA A 108 30.15 -3.13 37.93
C ALA A 108 29.39 -3.88 36.83
N PHE A 109 28.38 -3.22 36.26
CA PHE A 109 27.64 -3.67 35.09
C PHE A 109 27.92 -2.70 33.94
N PHE A 110 28.52 -3.21 32.88
CA PHE A 110 28.67 -2.50 31.62
C PHE A 110 27.60 -3.01 30.67
N VAL A 111 26.60 -2.17 30.41
CA VAL A 111 25.48 -2.51 29.51
C VAL A 111 25.79 -1.94 28.14
N PHE A 112 26.22 -2.80 27.21
CA PHE A 112 26.52 -2.43 25.83
C PHE A 112 25.27 -2.58 24.97
N ASP A 113 24.91 -1.50 24.30
CA ASP A 113 23.76 -1.35 23.42
C ASP A 113 24.21 -1.00 22.00
N SER A 114 23.65 -1.66 20.98
CA SER A 114 23.93 -1.31 19.58
C SER A 114 23.32 0.07 19.21
N LYS A 115 24.05 0.86 18.41
CA LYS A 115 23.56 2.13 17.85
C LYS A 115 22.71 1.96 16.59
N ASN A 116 22.94 0.89 15.83
CA ASN A 116 22.18 0.57 14.62
C ASN A 116 21.23 -0.60 14.91
N ASN A 117 20.07 -0.59 14.23
CA ASN A 117 19.09 -1.67 14.33
C ASN A 117 19.60 -2.92 13.60
N ILE A 118 19.58 -4.03 14.34
CA ILE A 118 19.70 -5.44 13.95
C ILE A 118 20.97 -5.83 13.17
N SER A 119 21.83 -6.60 13.83
CA SER A 119 22.51 -7.73 13.17
C SER A 119 21.74 -9.01 13.52
N GLU A 120 21.63 -9.96 12.60
CA GLU A 120 20.84 -11.21 12.75
C GLU A 120 21.26 -12.13 13.91
N LYS A 121 22.23 -11.73 14.75
CA LYS A 121 22.66 -12.47 15.93
C LYS A 121 23.50 -11.59 16.86
N ASN A 122 23.09 -11.51 18.13
CA ASN A 122 23.90 -11.05 19.27
C ASN A 122 25.33 -11.67 19.33
N THR A 123 25.60 -12.73 18.57
CA THR A 123 26.87 -13.47 18.52
C THR A 123 28.08 -12.57 18.27
N GLU A 124 28.00 -11.55 17.40
CA GLU A 124 29.15 -10.69 17.12
C GLU A 124 29.49 -9.77 18.30
N MET A 125 28.50 -9.07 18.85
CA MET A 125 28.72 -8.18 20.00
C MET A 125 29.19 -8.97 21.23
N VAL A 126 28.61 -10.15 21.44
CA VAL A 126 29.04 -11.09 22.48
C VAL A 126 30.51 -11.48 22.29
N GLN A 127 30.96 -11.78 21.07
CA GLN A 127 32.36 -12.11 20.80
C GLN A 127 33.30 -10.94 21.12
N VAL A 128 32.94 -9.72 20.73
CA VAL A 128 33.75 -8.52 21.04
C VAL A 128 33.85 -8.29 22.56
N VAL A 129 32.73 -8.40 23.28
CA VAL A 129 32.70 -8.25 24.75
C VAL A 129 33.40 -9.41 25.47
N LYS A 130 33.30 -10.65 24.98
CA LYS A 130 34.07 -11.80 25.50
C LYS A 130 35.57 -11.62 25.27
N LYS A 131 35.99 -11.03 24.14
CA LYS A 131 37.39 -10.67 23.95
C LYS A 131 37.83 -9.58 24.91
N MET A 132 36.97 -8.60 25.21
CA MET A 132 37.26 -7.56 26.22
C MET A 132 37.65 -8.15 27.58
N THR A 133 36.99 -9.23 28.03
CA THR A 133 37.36 -9.88 29.31
C THR A 133 38.73 -10.57 29.25
N SER A 134 39.12 -11.11 28.09
CA SER A 134 40.42 -11.76 27.89
C SER A 134 41.60 -10.78 27.81
N LEU A 135 41.38 -9.53 27.37
CA LEU A 135 42.44 -8.51 27.23
C LEU A 135 43.08 -8.09 28.56
N VAL A 136 42.33 -8.18 29.68
CA VAL A 136 42.83 -7.79 31.01
C VAL A 136 43.61 -8.93 31.67
N CYS A 137 43.43 -10.17 31.22
CA CYS A 137 44.14 -11.35 31.75
C CYS A 137 45.30 -11.84 30.85
N SER A 138 45.31 -11.44 29.58
CA SER A 138 46.30 -11.86 28.58
C SER A 138 46.55 -10.69 27.65
N ASN A 139 47.82 -10.36 27.34
CA ASN A 139 48.29 -9.23 26.49
C ASN A 139 47.80 -9.27 25.02
N LEU A 140 46.57 -9.71 24.78
CA LEU A 140 45.86 -9.65 23.52
C LEU A 140 45.56 -8.17 23.23
N HIS A 141 45.46 -7.83 21.94
CA HIS A 141 44.97 -6.54 21.47
C HIS A 141 43.76 -6.75 20.57
N LEU A 142 42.74 -5.91 20.72
CA LEU A 142 41.63 -5.86 19.76
C LEU A 142 42.18 -5.50 18.38
N ASN A 143 41.75 -6.24 17.36
CA ASN A 143 42.12 -5.92 15.98
C ASN A 143 41.40 -4.63 15.50
N VAL A 144 41.86 -4.07 14.37
CA VAL A 144 41.32 -2.81 13.82
C VAL A 144 39.81 -2.92 13.55
N ASN A 145 39.35 -4.07 13.05
CA ASN A 145 37.95 -4.31 12.73
C ASN A 145 37.07 -4.35 14.00
N GLU A 146 37.54 -5.00 15.07
CA GLU A 146 36.84 -5.08 16.36
C GLU A 146 36.77 -3.72 17.06
N LYS A 147 37.82 -2.91 16.97
CA LYS A 147 37.81 -1.53 17.46
C LYS A 147 36.81 -0.67 16.66
N ALA A 148 36.76 -0.82 15.35
CA ALA A 148 35.80 -0.14 14.50
C ALA A 148 34.35 -0.53 14.85
N LYS A 149 34.10 -1.84 15.06
CA LYS A 149 32.80 -2.35 15.53
C LYS A 149 32.43 -1.82 16.92
N GLY A 150 33.39 -1.74 17.84
CA GLY A 150 33.18 -1.18 19.18
C GLY A 150 32.68 0.27 19.19
N LEU A 151 33.04 1.08 18.17
CA LEU A 151 32.54 2.46 18.04
C LEU A 151 31.02 2.54 17.77
N LEU A 152 30.42 1.45 17.30
CA LEU A 152 28.99 1.31 17.05
C LEU A 152 28.18 0.96 18.30
N TYR A 153 28.84 0.80 19.46
CA TYR A 153 28.17 0.48 20.72
C TYR A 153 28.14 1.69 21.65
N HIS A 154 27.08 1.79 22.44
CA HIS A 154 26.97 2.69 23.57
C HIS A 154 26.99 1.88 24.86
N CYS A 155 27.69 2.37 25.89
CA CYS A 155 27.80 1.65 27.15
C CYS A 155 27.20 2.48 28.29
N ASN A 156 26.24 1.92 29.01
CA ASN A 156 25.80 2.45 30.31
C ASN A 156 26.50 1.67 31.42
N LEU A 157 27.27 2.39 32.25
CA LEU A 157 28.03 1.84 33.35
C LEU A 157 27.31 2.08 34.68
N TYR A 158 27.05 1.00 35.40
CA TYR A 158 26.56 1.03 36.78
C TYR A 158 27.61 0.38 37.68
N THR A 159 28.22 1.14 38.59
CA THR A 159 29.31 0.62 39.43
C THR A 159 29.25 1.16 40.85
N ASP A 160 29.75 0.37 41.79
CA ASP A 160 29.92 0.78 43.18
C ASP A 160 31.16 1.66 43.39
N VAL A 161 32.05 1.75 42.40
CA VAL A 161 33.35 2.42 42.54
C VAL A 161 33.55 3.47 41.45
N GLY A 162 33.58 4.73 41.88
CA GLY A 162 33.79 5.89 41.02
C GLY A 162 32.49 6.42 40.43
N ASP A 163 32.44 7.74 40.28
CA ASP A 163 31.29 8.45 39.70
C ASP A 163 31.56 8.77 38.23
N TRP A 164 31.12 7.87 37.35
CA TRP A 164 31.32 8.00 35.91
C TRP A 164 30.08 8.60 35.23
N LYS A 165 30.28 9.53 34.30
CA LYS A 165 29.19 10.10 33.51
C LYS A 165 28.73 9.10 32.44
N ASN A 166 27.46 8.73 32.49
CA ASN A 166 26.81 7.93 31.47
C ASN A 166 26.18 8.79 30.39
N PRO A 167 26.11 8.31 29.13
CA PRO A 167 26.71 7.08 28.61
C PRO A 167 28.22 7.20 28.31
N VAL A 168 28.95 6.08 28.34
CA VAL A 168 30.39 6.00 28.02
C VAL A 168 30.65 5.33 26.66
N SER A 169 31.74 5.73 25.99
CA SER A 169 32.18 5.09 24.74
C SER A 169 32.83 3.73 25.01
N PHE A 170 32.86 2.85 24.01
CA PHE A 170 33.47 1.52 24.13
C PHE A 170 34.93 1.57 24.59
N ASN A 171 35.74 2.48 24.00
CA ASN A 171 37.14 2.66 24.41
C ASN A 171 37.25 3.13 25.88
N LYS A 172 36.36 4.04 26.30
CA LYS A 172 36.35 4.49 27.70
C LYS A 172 35.91 3.39 28.65
N ALA A 173 34.95 2.55 28.25
CA ALA A 173 34.55 1.38 29.01
C ALA A 173 35.72 0.39 29.18
N LEU A 174 36.55 0.21 28.14
CA LEU A 174 37.76 -0.62 28.19
C LEU A 174 38.79 -0.09 29.20
N GLU A 175 39.05 1.22 29.17
CA GLU A 175 39.93 1.88 30.15
C GLU A 175 39.41 1.73 31.58
N ILE A 176 38.10 1.96 31.79
CA ILE A 176 37.49 1.83 33.11
C ILE A 176 37.60 0.39 33.60
N TYR A 177 37.26 -0.60 32.76
CA TYR A 177 37.37 -2.02 33.09
C TYR A 177 38.79 -2.41 33.51
N GLY A 178 39.82 -1.97 32.77
CA GLY A 178 41.22 -2.22 33.13
C GLY A 178 41.64 -1.57 34.46
N SER A 179 40.98 -0.47 34.85
CA SER A 179 41.26 0.22 36.12
C SER A 179 40.53 -0.36 37.34
N LEU A 180 39.42 -1.10 37.15
CA LEU A 180 38.58 -1.61 38.24
C LEU A 180 39.32 -2.38 39.34
N PRO A 181 40.29 -3.27 39.04
CA PRO A 181 41.05 -3.97 40.08
C PRO A 181 41.83 -3.02 40.99
N THR A 182 42.34 -1.90 40.45
CA THR A 182 43.14 -0.93 41.20
C THR A 182 42.27 0.03 42.02
N LEU A 183 41.03 0.29 41.57
CA LEU A 183 40.15 1.31 42.16
C LEU A 183 39.65 0.95 43.57
N LEU A 184 39.72 -0.31 43.99
CA LEU A 184 39.34 -0.76 45.33
C LEU A 184 40.35 -0.38 46.43
N GLY A 185 41.56 0.00 46.05
CA GLY A 185 42.69 0.23 46.96
C GLY A 185 43.36 -1.07 47.41
N SER A 186 44.62 -1.01 47.81
CA SER A 186 45.46 -2.18 48.15
C SER A 186 44.92 -3.02 49.31
N LYS A 187 44.02 -2.47 50.14
CA LYS A 187 43.35 -3.15 51.25
C LYS A 187 41.82 -3.24 51.11
N GLY A 188 41.27 -2.90 49.94
CA GLY A 188 39.81 -2.86 49.75
C GLY A 188 39.14 -1.73 50.54
N GLU A 189 39.78 -0.56 50.59
CA GLU A 189 39.34 0.61 51.34
C GLU A 189 38.03 1.19 50.78
N ARG A 190 37.83 1.06 49.46
CA ARG A 190 36.61 1.50 48.76
C ARG A 190 35.59 0.37 48.57
N ALA A 191 35.76 -0.76 49.25
CA ALA A 191 34.83 -1.89 49.15
C ALA A 191 33.50 -1.57 49.86
N VAL A 192 32.39 -1.84 49.18
CA VAL A 192 31.02 -1.69 49.69
C VAL A 192 30.47 -3.05 50.17
N PRO A 193 29.43 -3.06 51.03
CA PRO A 193 28.72 -4.28 51.39
C PRO A 193 28.02 -4.91 50.17
N LEU A 194 28.41 -6.13 49.78
CA LEU A 194 27.74 -6.90 48.73
C LEU A 194 26.67 -7.85 49.28
N LYS A 195 26.89 -8.43 50.47
CA LYS A 195 25.94 -9.35 51.11
C LYS A 195 25.95 -9.17 52.62
N VAL A 196 24.76 -9.21 53.22
CA VAL A 196 24.56 -9.00 54.65
C VAL A 196 23.78 -10.18 55.22
N TRP A 197 24.23 -10.72 56.35
CA TRP A 197 23.49 -11.74 57.10
C TRP A 197 22.83 -11.10 58.30
N LEU A 198 21.53 -11.34 58.39
CA LEU A 198 20.66 -10.78 59.42
C LEU A 198 20.29 -11.87 60.41
N TYR A 199 20.43 -11.58 61.70
CA TYR A 199 19.98 -12.43 62.79
C TYR A 199 18.73 -11.81 63.44
N PRO A 200 17.61 -12.56 63.56
CA PRO A 200 16.40 -12.03 64.17
C PRO A 200 16.62 -11.71 65.65
N LEU A 201 16.27 -10.49 66.07
CA LEU A 201 16.36 -10.08 67.48
C LEU A 201 15.52 -10.99 68.39
N LYS A 202 14.39 -11.50 67.88
CA LYS A 202 13.49 -12.43 68.59
C LYS A 202 14.13 -13.77 68.95
N LYS A 203 15.22 -14.18 68.29
CA LYS A 203 15.97 -15.40 68.62
C LYS A 203 17.05 -15.17 69.70
N LEU A 204 17.28 -13.92 70.11
CA LEU A 204 18.11 -13.58 71.27
C LEU A 204 17.31 -13.59 72.58
N ASP A 205 15.98 -13.62 72.48
CA ASP A 205 15.06 -13.83 73.61
C ASP A 205 14.67 -15.32 73.67
N LYS A 206 14.96 -15.99 74.79
CA LYS A 206 14.70 -17.44 74.99
C LYS A 206 13.20 -17.78 75.09
N SER A 207 12.30 -16.80 75.11
CA SER A 207 10.87 -17.00 75.40
C SER A 207 9.94 -17.17 74.19
N SER A 208 10.42 -17.05 72.94
CA SER A 208 9.53 -17.00 71.76
C SER A 208 9.69 -18.17 70.79
N LEU A 209 8.88 -19.22 70.98
CA LEU A 209 8.57 -20.23 69.96
C LEU A 209 7.56 -19.65 68.94
N CYS A 210 7.88 -19.66 67.65
CA CYS A 210 7.07 -20.34 66.61
C CYS A 210 7.39 -19.96 65.15
N ALA A 211 7.36 -21.03 64.34
CA ALA A 211 6.90 -21.20 62.95
C ALA A 211 7.45 -20.28 61.84
N ALA A 212 8.23 -20.91 60.97
CA ALA A 212 8.55 -20.44 59.62
C ALA A 212 7.26 -20.17 58.82
N LEU A 213 7.16 -18.99 58.23
CA LEU A 213 6.05 -18.53 57.39
C LEU A 213 6.63 -17.84 56.16
N THR A 214 6.76 -18.57 55.05
CA THR A 214 7.20 -18.03 53.76
C THR A 214 6.50 -18.80 52.65
N GLY A 215 5.50 -18.19 52.00
CA GLY A 215 4.87 -18.80 50.82
C GLY A 215 3.78 -17.94 50.18
N VAL A 216 2.74 -17.56 50.93
CA VAL A 216 1.54 -16.94 50.33
C VAL A 216 1.75 -15.49 49.87
N SER A 217 2.36 -14.64 50.71
CA SER A 217 2.66 -13.23 50.37
C SER A 217 3.67 -13.12 49.21
N GLU A 218 4.62 -14.06 49.13
CA GLU A 218 5.64 -14.09 48.08
C GLU A 218 5.03 -14.29 46.69
N ASN A 219 4.02 -15.16 46.57
CA ASN A 219 3.32 -15.40 45.30
C ASN A 219 2.54 -14.17 44.81
N LEU A 220 1.83 -13.47 45.71
CA LEU A 220 1.08 -12.25 45.36
C LEU A 220 2.01 -11.13 44.91
N MET A 221 3.11 -10.93 45.62
CA MET A 221 4.10 -9.92 45.29
C MET A 221 4.83 -10.24 43.98
N ASN A 222 5.06 -11.51 43.68
CA ASN A 222 5.60 -11.93 42.39
C ASN A 222 4.63 -11.64 41.24
N ARG A 223 3.32 -11.90 41.43
CA ARG A 223 2.28 -11.55 40.44
C ARG A 223 2.21 -10.04 40.18
N ALA A 224 2.26 -9.22 41.23
CA ALA A 224 2.31 -7.76 41.10
C ALA A 224 3.55 -7.28 40.34
N GLY A 225 4.72 -7.87 40.64
CA GLY A 225 5.97 -7.61 39.92
C GLY A 225 5.87 -7.95 38.42
N ASN A 226 5.28 -9.09 38.08
CA ASN A 226 5.07 -9.51 36.69
C ASN A 226 4.16 -8.54 35.92
N ILE A 227 3.12 -7.99 36.56
CA ILE A 227 2.26 -6.97 35.95
C ILE A 227 3.04 -5.70 35.66
N LEU A 228 3.83 -5.21 36.62
CA LEU A 228 4.67 -4.02 36.42
C LEU A 228 5.70 -4.21 35.31
N GLU A 229 6.27 -5.41 35.19
CA GLU A 229 7.18 -5.76 34.10
C GLU A 229 6.44 -5.80 32.75
N HIS A 230 5.24 -6.40 32.70
CA HIS A 230 4.41 -6.41 31.50
C HIS A 230 4.11 -4.99 31.02
N LEU A 231 3.59 -4.12 31.89
CA LEU A 231 3.31 -2.72 31.56
C LEU A 231 4.57 -2.00 31.04
N ARG A 232 5.73 -2.27 31.66
CA ARG A 232 7.02 -1.70 31.22
C ARG A 232 7.41 -2.17 29.82
N LYS A 233 7.19 -3.45 29.49
CA LYS A 233 7.43 -4.01 28.15
C LYS A 233 6.48 -3.41 27.12
N GLN A 234 5.19 -3.29 27.41
CA GLN A 234 4.20 -2.70 26.50
C GLN A 234 4.53 -1.25 26.14
N ILE A 235 4.92 -0.44 27.13
CA ILE A 235 5.39 0.94 26.90
C ILE A 235 6.59 0.94 25.96
N ARG A 236 7.51 -0.02 26.14
CA ARG A 236 8.70 -0.11 25.26
C ARG A 236 8.33 -0.52 23.84
N ILE A 237 7.45 -1.50 23.66
CA ILE A 237 6.98 -1.92 22.33
C ILE A 237 6.31 -0.75 21.61
N GLY A 238 5.44 0.01 22.28
CA GLY A 238 4.84 1.22 21.70
C GLY A 238 5.89 2.26 21.24
N GLN A 239 6.96 2.45 22.03
CA GLN A 239 8.08 3.32 21.65
C GLN A 239 8.93 2.77 20.50
N ASP A 240 9.13 1.47 20.46
CA ASP A 240 9.90 0.79 19.41
C ASP A 240 9.15 0.89 18.07
N LEU A 241 7.83 0.69 18.04
CA LEU A 241 6.99 0.89 16.86
C LEU A 241 7.17 2.31 16.28
N MET A 242 7.31 3.31 17.14
CA MET A 242 7.52 4.72 16.76
C MET A 242 8.92 5.06 16.24
N THR A 243 9.94 4.32 16.70
CA THR A 243 11.35 4.65 16.46
C THR A 243 12.03 3.72 15.47
N SER A 244 11.39 2.61 15.10
CA SER A 244 11.91 1.67 14.10
C SER A 244 12.11 2.35 12.74
N GLN A 245 13.31 2.17 12.16
CA GLN A 245 13.71 2.77 10.89
C GLN A 245 12.74 2.45 9.73
N THR A 246 12.18 1.24 9.71
CA THR A 246 11.19 0.83 8.70
C THR A 246 9.94 1.71 8.79
N ASN A 247 9.50 1.95 10.02
CA ASN A 247 8.25 2.61 10.35
C ASN A 247 8.37 4.14 10.35
N LEU A 248 9.57 4.71 10.54
CA LEU A 248 9.77 6.16 10.66
C LEU A 248 9.12 6.94 9.51
N THR A 249 9.26 6.46 8.28
CA THR A 249 8.66 7.13 7.11
C THR A 249 7.13 7.07 7.14
N VAL A 250 6.55 5.91 7.44
CA VAL A 250 5.10 5.74 7.52
C VAL A 250 4.51 6.55 8.66
N ILE A 251 5.17 6.57 9.82
CA ILE A 251 4.76 7.37 10.98
C ILE A 251 4.86 8.88 10.70
N MET A 252 5.78 9.31 9.84
CA MET A 252 5.81 10.68 9.33
C MET A 252 4.67 10.99 8.36
N TRP A 253 4.19 9.99 7.62
CA TRP A 253 3.06 10.14 6.70
C TRP A 253 1.71 10.13 7.40
N PHE A 254 1.57 9.41 8.52
CA PHE A 254 0.34 9.29 9.29
C PHE A 254 0.52 9.83 10.73
N PRO A 255 0.48 11.15 10.95
CA PRO A 255 0.66 11.75 12.27
C PRO A 255 -0.35 11.26 13.32
N ALA A 256 -1.59 10.98 12.93
CA ALA A 256 -2.62 10.46 13.84
C ALA A 256 -2.21 9.13 14.50
N LEU A 257 -1.57 8.23 13.74
CA LEU A 257 -1.06 6.96 14.28
C LEU A 257 0.04 7.21 15.33
N LYS A 258 0.92 8.18 15.07
CA LYS A 258 1.95 8.60 16.03
C LYS A 258 1.32 9.11 17.33
N TYR A 259 0.31 9.97 17.24
CA TYR A 259 -0.36 10.52 18.42
C TYR A 259 -1.05 9.43 19.24
N LYS A 260 -1.71 8.45 18.58
CA LYS A 260 -2.32 7.29 19.25
C LYS A 260 -1.31 6.44 20.02
N LEU A 261 -0.12 6.18 19.44
CA LEU A 261 0.96 5.44 20.12
C LEU A 261 1.56 6.21 21.31
N ILE A 262 1.69 7.53 21.20
CA ILE A 262 2.14 8.40 22.30
C ILE A 262 1.11 8.37 23.44
N GLU A 263 -0.16 8.61 23.14
CA GLU A 263 -1.24 8.61 24.12
C GLU A 263 -1.34 7.27 24.85
N PHE A 264 -1.30 6.15 24.13
CA PHE A 264 -1.27 4.81 24.73
C PHE A 264 -0.11 4.64 25.72
N SER A 265 1.09 5.08 25.32
CA SER A 265 2.29 5.00 26.15
C SER A 265 2.17 5.85 27.42
N GLU A 266 1.58 7.04 27.32
CA GLU A 266 1.34 7.95 28.45
C GLU A 266 0.29 7.38 29.43
N LEU A 267 -0.81 6.83 28.91
CA LEU A 267 -1.85 6.19 29.71
C LEU A 267 -1.30 4.98 30.48
N LEU A 268 -0.53 4.11 29.81
CA LEU A 268 0.16 2.99 30.44
C LEU A 268 1.14 3.44 31.53
N GLN A 269 1.91 4.51 31.28
CA GLN A 269 2.84 5.05 32.28
C GLN A 269 2.10 5.59 33.50
N LYS A 270 0.99 6.29 33.31
CA LYS A 270 0.15 6.81 34.39
C LYS A 270 -0.43 5.66 35.22
N TYR A 271 -1.09 4.69 34.57
CA TYR A 271 -1.64 3.51 35.24
C TYR A 271 -0.57 2.71 35.98
N LYS A 272 0.61 2.50 35.38
CA LYS A 272 1.74 1.81 36.03
C LYS A 272 2.14 2.50 37.34
N LYS A 273 2.26 3.84 37.34
CA LYS A 273 2.60 4.60 38.55
C LYS A 273 1.52 4.47 39.62
N ASP A 274 0.25 4.54 39.23
CA ASP A 274 -0.88 4.39 40.16
C ASP A 274 -0.93 2.97 40.76
N PHE A 275 -0.81 1.93 39.93
CA PHE A 275 -0.73 0.54 40.37
C PHE A 275 0.46 0.31 41.29
N GLN A 276 1.63 0.85 40.94
CA GLN A 276 2.83 0.75 41.78
C GLN A 276 2.62 1.41 43.15
N ARG A 277 2.02 2.61 43.18
CA ARG A 277 1.69 3.32 44.43
C ARG A 277 0.76 2.48 45.31
N GLU A 278 -0.32 1.94 44.76
CA GLU A 278 -1.27 1.12 45.51
C GLU A 278 -0.63 -0.13 46.13
N ILE A 279 0.25 -0.82 45.39
CA ILE A 279 0.97 -1.98 45.93
C ILE A 279 1.99 -1.56 47.00
N THR A 280 2.63 -0.41 46.84
CA THR A 280 3.61 0.16 47.79
C THR A 280 2.94 0.49 49.13
N GLU A 281 1.82 1.20 49.09
CA GLU A 281 1.03 1.56 50.28
C GLU A 281 0.60 0.31 51.08
N MET A 282 0.18 -0.75 50.38
CA MET A 282 -0.20 -2.01 51.04
C MET A 282 1.01 -2.77 51.59
N ALA A 283 2.18 -2.58 50.99
CA ALA A 283 3.40 -3.25 51.40
C ALA A 283 4.13 -2.55 52.56
N GLU A 284 3.87 -1.27 52.84
CA GLU A 284 4.37 -0.56 54.04
C GLU A 284 3.59 -0.95 55.32
N VAL A 285 2.32 -1.36 55.18
CA VAL A 285 1.48 -1.85 56.29
C VAL A 285 1.89 -3.24 56.80
N ILE A 286 2.91 -3.86 56.19
CA ILE A 286 3.34 -5.23 56.48
C ILE A 286 3.94 -5.37 57.88
N ASN A 287 3.09 -5.77 58.82
CA ASN A 287 3.36 -6.92 59.67
C ASN A 287 2.74 -8.14 58.97
N VAL A 288 3.58 -9.14 58.64
CA VAL A 288 3.37 -10.29 57.70
C VAL A 288 2.23 -11.27 58.09
N LYS A 289 1.23 -10.86 58.86
CA LYS A 289 0.17 -11.74 59.40
C LYS A 289 -1.26 -11.26 59.22
N ASP A 290 -1.51 -10.16 58.51
CA ASP A 290 -2.89 -9.68 58.31
C ASP A 290 -3.51 -10.24 57.02
N GLU A 291 -4.39 -11.23 57.17
CA GLU A 291 -5.21 -11.81 56.09
C GLU A 291 -5.99 -10.74 55.32
N LYS A 292 -6.35 -9.64 55.99
CA LYS A 292 -7.02 -8.49 55.38
C LYS A 292 -6.14 -7.77 54.35
N VAL A 293 -4.83 -7.72 54.56
CA VAL A 293 -3.88 -7.09 53.62
C VAL A 293 -3.67 -7.97 52.38
N ASN A 294 -3.55 -9.29 52.57
CA ASN A 294 -3.46 -10.22 51.44
C ASN A 294 -4.72 -10.17 50.56
N ASN A 295 -5.91 -10.11 51.16
CA ASN A 295 -7.17 -9.97 50.42
C ASN A 295 -7.22 -8.65 49.64
N LYS A 296 -6.71 -7.54 50.20
CA LYS A 296 -6.61 -6.27 49.48
C LYS A 296 -5.67 -6.34 48.28
N VAL A 297 -4.48 -6.94 48.43
CA VAL A 297 -3.54 -7.12 47.31
C VAL A 297 -4.14 -8.02 46.24
N GLN A 298 -4.79 -9.11 46.62
CA GLN A 298 -5.51 -9.98 45.68
C GLN A 298 -6.60 -9.21 44.93
N ASN A 299 -7.39 -8.36 45.61
CA ASN A 299 -8.39 -7.51 44.95
C ASN A 299 -7.77 -6.54 43.94
N ILE A 300 -6.60 -5.97 44.22
CA ILE A 300 -5.87 -5.10 43.28
C ILE A 300 -5.47 -5.90 42.02
N LEU A 301 -4.97 -7.12 42.20
CA LEU A 301 -4.58 -8.01 41.09
C LEU A 301 -5.80 -8.43 40.24
N GLU A 302 -6.94 -8.74 40.87
CA GLU A 302 -8.18 -9.08 40.19
C GLU A 302 -8.82 -7.88 39.47
N ARG A 303 -8.68 -6.69 40.06
CA ARG A 303 -9.09 -5.44 39.39
C ARG A 303 -8.25 -5.18 38.15
N HIS A 304 -6.94 -5.42 38.22
CA HIS A 304 -6.07 -5.33 37.05
C HIS A 304 -6.46 -6.32 35.95
N SER A 305 -6.72 -7.59 36.28
CA SER A 305 -7.07 -8.60 35.26
C SER A 305 -8.37 -8.28 34.52
N ARG A 306 -9.34 -7.63 35.19
CA ARG A 306 -10.62 -7.20 34.58
C ARG A 306 -10.52 -5.85 33.85
N SER A 307 -9.51 -5.05 34.16
CA SER A 307 -9.32 -3.71 33.59
C SER A 307 -9.01 -3.75 32.07
N PRO A 308 -9.10 -2.62 31.35
CA PRO A 308 -8.57 -2.50 29.99
C PRO A 308 -7.03 -2.59 29.91
N PHE A 309 -6.33 -2.43 31.04
CA PHE A 309 -4.87 -2.52 31.14
C PHE A 309 -4.36 -3.97 31.27
N SER A 310 -5.23 -4.98 31.15
CA SER A 310 -4.83 -6.38 31.21
C SER A 310 -3.85 -6.71 30.08
N ALA A 311 -3.03 -7.74 30.31
CA ALA A 311 -2.02 -8.13 29.34
C ALA A 311 -2.59 -8.51 27.98
N GLU A 312 -3.71 -9.24 27.98
CA GLU A 312 -4.44 -9.64 26.78
C GLU A 312 -4.87 -8.43 25.92
N LYS A 313 -5.54 -7.46 26.53
CA LYS A 313 -6.09 -6.29 25.81
C LYS A 313 -5.00 -5.34 25.32
N THR A 314 -3.99 -5.09 26.15
CA THR A 314 -2.86 -4.22 25.77
C THR A 314 -2.02 -4.81 24.64
N ASN A 315 -1.74 -6.12 24.70
CA ASN A 315 -1.07 -6.84 23.61
C ASN A 315 -1.89 -6.76 22.32
N GLN A 316 -3.18 -7.10 22.38
CA GLN A 316 -4.05 -7.10 21.20
C GLN A 316 -4.10 -5.72 20.53
N TRP A 317 -4.17 -4.63 21.29
CA TRP A 317 -4.13 -3.29 20.72
C TRP A 317 -2.81 -3.00 19.99
N LEU A 318 -1.66 -3.37 20.60
CA LEU A 318 -0.35 -3.19 19.95
C LEU A 318 -0.20 -4.06 18.70
N GLU A 319 -0.63 -5.33 18.75
CA GLU A 319 -0.61 -6.24 17.59
C GLU A 319 -1.47 -5.70 16.44
N ASN A 320 -2.63 -5.14 16.74
CA ASN A 320 -3.49 -4.49 15.74
C ASN A 320 -2.79 -3.29 15.09
N LYS A 321 -2.11 -2.46 15.89
CA LYS A 321 -1.36 -1.29 15.39
C LYS A 321 -0.10 -1.67 14.62
N GLU A 322 0.58 -2.73 15.01
CA GLU A 322 1.69 -3.29 14.26
C GLU A 322 1.21 -3.82 12.90
N THR A 323 0.07 -4.51 12.86
CA THR A 323 -0.55 -5.00 11.62
C THR A 323 -0.93 -3.86 10.67
N GLU A 324 -1.52 -2.78 11.21
CA GLU A 324 -1.81 -1.54 10.46
C GLU A 324 -0.54 -0.92 9.86
N LEU A 325 0.51 -0.84 10.66
CA LEU A 325 1.80 -0.28 10.26
C LEU A 325 2.49 -1.14 9.19
N ASN A 326 2.40 -2.47 9.30
CA ASN A 326 2.93 -3.39 8.31
C ASN A 326 2.22 -3.26 6.96
N ALA A 327 0.88 -3.18 6.94
CA ALA A 327 0.13 -2.97 5.70
C ALA A 327 0.50 -1.64 5.01
N LEU A 328 0.75 -0.58 5.79
CA LEU A 328 1.23 0.70 5.26
C LEU A 328 2.68 0.63 4.75
N ASN A 329 3.54 -0.14 5.43
CA ASN A 329 4.90 -0.40 4.96
C ASN A 329 4.90 -1.22 3.66
N ASP A 330 3.96 -2.13 3.46
CA ASP A 330 3.80 -2.87 2.21
C ASP A 330 3.45 -1.92 1.06
N CYS A 331 2.51 -0.99 1.28
CA CYS A 331 2.21 0.07 0.31
C CYS A 331 3.44 0.93 -0.03
N LYS A 332 4.27 1.24 0.98
CA LYS A 332 5.54 1.97 0.78
C LYS A 332 6.52 1.17 -0.06
N ALA A 333 6.68 -0.13 0.23
CA ALA A 333 7.58 -1.01 -0.50
C ALA A 333 7.17 -1.12 -1.98
N ALA A 334 5.87 -1.03 -2.26
CA ALA A 334 5.31 -0.96 -3.60
C ALA A 334 5.37 0.45 -4.24
N ASP A 335 6.12 1.41 -3.69
CA ASP A 335 6.26 2.80 -4.20
C ASP A 335 4.92 3.53 -4.40
N ILE A 336 3.95 3.29 -3.53
CA ILE A 336 2.66 4.01 -3.54
C ILE A 336 2.84 5.34 -2.81
N ALA A 337 2.61 6.44 -3.51
CA ALA A 337 2.75 7.78 -2.95
C ALA A 337 1.65 8.04 -1.90
N VAL A 338 2.05 8.59 -0.74
CA VAL A 338 1.12 8.90 0.34
C VAL A 338 0.76 10.38 0.35
N VAL A 339 -0.54 10.63 0.42
CA VAL A 339 -1.17 11.94 0.44
C VAL A 339 -1.69 12.22 1.84
N LYS A 340 -1.30 13.37 2.41
CA LYS A 340 -1.48 13.67 3.84
C LYS A 340 -2.74 14.47 4.14
N SER A 341 -3.33 15.11 3.13
CA SER A 341 -4.48 15.99 3.30
C SER A 341 -5.39 15.97 2.09
N GLN A 342 -6.64 16.41 2.30
CA GLN A 342 -7.60 16.56 1.21
C GLN A 342 -7.13 17.55 0.13
N ALA A 343 -6.38 18.59 0.51
CA ALA A 343 -5.83 19.56 -0.43
C ALA A 343 -4.76 18.93 -1.34
N GLU A 344 -3.87 18.10 -0.78
CA GLU A 344 -2.89 17.35 -1.57
C GLU A 344 -3.58 16.33 -2.49
N LEU A 345 -4.67 15.71 -2.05
CA LEU A 345 -5.46 14.78 -2.88
C LEU A 345 -6.03 15.50 -4.10
N GLN A 346 -6.65 16.66 -3.90
CA GLN A 346 -7.17 17.50 -4.98
C GLN A 346 -6.08 17.97 -5.94
N GLN A 347 -4.88 18.25 -5.42
CA GLN A 347 -3.74 18.59 -6.26
C GLN A 347 -3.35 17.41 -7.15
N VAL A 348 -3.23 16.20 -6.60
CA VAL A 348 -2.83 15.00 -7.36
C VAL A 348 -3.88 14.62 -8.40
N THR A 349 -5.17 14.71 -8.07
CA THR A 349 -6.26 14.36 -8.99
C THR A 349 -6.49 15.41 -10.08
N GLY A 350 -6.04 16.65 -9.87
CA GLY A 350 -6.16 17.76 -10.84
C GLY A 350 -4.96 17.93 -11.79
N LEU A 351 -3.94 17.06 -11.73
CA LEU A 351 -2.75 17.16 -12.59
C LEU A 351 -3.02 16.68 -14.02
N SER A 352 -2.68 17.51 -15.00
CA SER A 352 -3.07 17.32 -16.41
C SER A 352 -2.53 16.08 -17.15
N PRO A 353 -1.44 15.38 -16.79
CA PRO A 353 -1.16 14.09 -17.43
C PRO A 353 -1.90 12.92 -16.76
N ILE A 354 -2.33 13.08 -15.49
CA ILE A 354 -2.95 12.00 -14.70
C ILE A 354 -4.46 12.06 -14.90
N THR A 355 -4.97 11.25 -15.81
CA THR A 355 -6.41 11.13 -16.02
C THR A 355 -7.06 10.19 -15.02
N ARG A 356 -6.33 9.26 -14.39
CA ARG A 356 -6.86 8.24 -13.49
C ARG A 356 -6.10 8.18 -12.17
N VAL A 357 -6.84 8.18 -11.06
CA VAL A 357 -6.26 7.98 -9.73
C VAL A 357 -7.01 6.90 -8.96
N MET A 358 -6.30 5.85 -8.59
CA MET A 358 -6.74 4.83 -7.63
C MET A 358 -6.23 5.25 -6.25
N CYS A 359 -7.13 5.62 -5.36
CA CYS A 359 -6.83 6.15 -4.03
C CYS A 359 -7.26 5.17 -2.96
N LEU A 360 -6.29 4.57 -2.27
CA LEU A 360 -6.53 3.77 -1.09
C LEU A 360 -6.67 4.70 0.12
N SER A 361 -7.90 4.89 0.58
CA SER A 361 -8.19 5.59 1.83
C SER A 361 -8.16 4.58 2.98
N LEU A 362 -7.18 4.74 3.87
CA LEU A 362 -7.01 3.92 5.07
C LEU A 362 -7.32 4.75 6.29
N PHE A 363 -8.32 4.30 7.06
CA PHE A 363 -8.68 4.76 8.39
C PHE A 363 -8.98 6.26 8.50
N SER A 364 -10.11 6.65 9.09
CA SER A 364 -10.29 8.06 9.47
C SER A 364 -9.25 8.42 10.55
N PRO A 365 -8.24 9.25 10.27
CA PRO A 365 -7.24 9.64 11.25
C PRO A 365 -7.86 10.41 12.43
N ASP A 366 -9.00 11.06 12.18
CA ASP A 366 -9.73 11.90 13.13
C ASP A 366 -10.76 11.11 13.97
N ALA A 367 -10.95 9.82 13.67
CA ALA A 367 -11.78 8.97 14.52
C ALA A 367 -11.06 8.66 15.84
N GLU A 368 -11.69 9.06 16.93
CA GLU A 368 -11.27 8.78 18.31
C GLU A 368 -11.10 7.26 18.48
N ASP A 369 -9.93 6.84 18.99
CA ASP A 369 -9.69 5.43 19.27
C ASP A 369 -10.47 5.05 20.53
N LEU A 370 -11.57 4.30 20.34
CA LEU A 370 -12.48 3.91 21.41
C LEU A 370 -11.76 3.16 22.54
N PHE A 371 -10.69 2.43 22.24
CA PHE A 371 -9.92 1.72 23.26
C PHE A 371 -9.08 2.70 24.09
N LEU A 372 -8.45 3.71 23.47
CA LEU A 372 -7.74 4.76 24.19
C LEU A 372 -8.69 5.58 25.07
N ALA A 373 -9.87 5.93 24.56
CA ALA A 373 -10.92 6.59 25.34
C ALA A 373 -11.32 5.75 26.57
N THR A 374 -11.44 4.44 26.40
CA THR A 374 -11.75 3.50 27.48
C THR A 374 -10.63 3.40 28.53
N LEU A 375 -9.36 3.39 28.10
CA LEU A 375 -8.20 3.42 29.00
C LEU A 375 -8.19 4.71 29.83
N LYS A 376 -8.44 5.85 29.19
CA LYS A 376 -8.49 7.17 29.82
C LYS A 376 -9.63 7.24 30.84
N GLN A 377 -10.83 6.80 30.46
CA GLN A 377 -11.98 6.75 31.34
C GLN A 377 -11.73 5.86 32.57
N HIS A 378 -11.05 4.72 32.41
CA HIS A 378 -10.71 3.84 33.54
C HIS A 378 -9.76 4.50 34.55
N ILE A 379 -8.80 5.29 34.08
CA ILE A 379 -7.92 6.07 34.96
C ILE A 379 -8.70 7.18 35.67
N GLU A 380 -9.59 7.87 34.96
CA GLU A 380 -10.42 8.95 35.51
C GLU A 380 -11.46 8.44 36.53
N SER A 381 -11.98 7.22 36.36
CA SER A 381 -12.94 6.59 37.27
C SER A 381 -12.31 5.96 38.53
N HIS A 382 -11.04 6.29 38.83
CA HIS A 382 -10.26 5.71 39.92
C HIS A 382 -10.24 4.17 39.90
N ASN A 383 -10.15 3.59 38.70
CA ASN A 383 -10.12 2.15 38.45
C ASN A 383 -11.38 1.37 38.88
N THR A 384 -12.53 2.01 39.01
CA THR A 384 -13.80 1.30 39.25
C THR A 384 -14.23 0.52 38.00
N ALA A 385 -14.66 -0.74 38.17
CA ALA A 385 -15.09 -1.57 37.06
C ALA A 385 -16.48 -1.11 36.57
N GLN A 386 -16.57 -0.68 35.31
CA GLN A 386 -17.84 -0.52 34.61
C GLN A 386 -18.16 -1.82 33.84
N ASN A 387 -19.44 -2.20 33.81
CA ASN A 387 -19.93 -3.51 33.37
C ASN A 387 -19.89 -3.76 31.85
N ASP A 388 -19.50 -2.79 31.03
CA ASP A 388 -19.50 -2.92 29.57
C ASP A 388 -18.24 -3.63 29.04
N LEU A 389 -18.27 -4.97 29.11
CA LEU A 389 -17.18 -5.83 28.63
C LEU A 389 -16.84 -5.66 27.13
N LEU A 390 -17.80 -5.20 26.33
CA LEU A 390 -17.64 -5.00 24.88
C LEU A 390 -16.81 -3.76 24.53
N LEU A 391 -16.81 -2.71 25.36
CA LEU A 391 -16.01 -1.50 25.15
C LEU A 391 -14.52 -1.74 25.36
N TYR A 392 -14.14 -2.80 26.08
CA TYR A 392 -12.75 -3.09 26.41
C TYR A 392 -12.00 -3.86 25.33
N ARG A 393 -12.62 -4.28 24.23
CA ARG A 393 -11.92 -5.04 23.19
C ARG A 393 -11.31 -4.09 22.16
N PRO A 394 -9.98 -4.14 21.97
CA PRO A 394 -9.34 -3.44 20.85
C PRO A 394 -9.91 -3.95 19.52
N VAL A 395 -10.43 -3.04 18.71
CA VAL A 395 -10.85 -3.34 17.35
C VAL A 395 -9.62 -3.25 16.45
N GLY A 396 -9.37 -4.30 15.69
CA GLY A 396 -8.27 -4.38 14.73
C GLY A 396 -8.77 -4.33 13.29
N ILE A 397 -7.82 -4.27 12.37
CA ILE A 397 -8.10 -4.35 10.94
C ILE A 397 -8.69 -5.73 10.63
N SER A 398 -9.79 -5.78 9.88
CA SER A 398 -10.35 -7.06 9.45
C SER A 398 -9.44 -7.73 8.41
N GLN A 399 -9.39 -9.06 8.41
CA GLN A 399 -8.62 -9.84 7.43
C GLN A 399 -8.99 -9.49 5.98
N LYS A 400 -10.25 -9.11 5.77
CA LYS A 400 -10.75 -8.65 4.47
C LYS A 400 -10.01 -7.39 4.00
N VAL A 401 -9.85 -6.39 4.88
CA VAL A 401 -9.12 -5.16 4.54
C VAL A 401 -7.68 -5.48 4.15
N LEU A 402 -6.99 -6.34 4.91
CA LEU A 402 -5.61 -6.74 4.60
C LEU A 402 -5.51 -7.42 3.22
N THR A 403 -6.48 -8.26 2.89
CA THR A 403 -6.57 -8.91 1.58
C THR A 403 -6.80 -7.87 0.48
N ASP A 404 -7.68 -6.90 0.71
CA ASP A 404 -7.96 -5.84 -0.27
C ASP A 404 -6.77 -4.88 -0.48
N ILE A 405 -5.97 -4.61 0.57
CA ILE A 405 -4.71 -3.86 0.44
C ILE A 405 -3.71 -4.64 -0.43
N GLN A 406 -3.59 -5.96 -0.23
CA GLN A 406 -2.74 -6.79 -1.08
C GLN A 406 -3.23 -6.81 -2.53
N LEU A 407 -4.55 -6.89 -2.76
CA LEU A 407 -5.13 -6.76 -4.09
C LEU A 407 -4.87 -5.38 -4.71
N PHE A 408 -4.85 -4.31 -3.91
CA PHE A 408 -4.56 -2.96 -4.38
C PHE A 408 -3.10 -2.83 -4.83
N ILE A 409 -2.16 -3.40 -4.05
CA ILE A 409 -0.75 -3.47 -4.42
C ILE A 409 -0.57 -4.29 -5.70
N ALA A 410 -1.18 -5.47 -5.78
CA ALA A 410 -1.13 -6.31 -6.98
C ALA A 410 -1.72 -5.58 -8.21
N ALA A 411 -2.79 -4.81 -8.05
CA ALA A 411 -3.37 -3.99 -9.11
C ALA A 411 -2.42 -2.87 -9.56
N LYS A 412 -1.66 -2.27 -8.64
CA LYS A 412 -0.63 -1.27 -8.93
C LYS A 412 0.54 -1.89 -9.70
N GLU A 413 0.97 -3.08 -9.32
CA GLU A 413 2.06 -3.81 -9.97
C GLU A 413 1.70 -4.32 -11.36
N ALA A 414 0.43 -4.70 -11.57
CA ALA A 414 -0.09 -5.16 -12.86
C ALA A 414 -0.51 -4.02 -13.81
N ASN A 415 -0.36 -2.76 -13.40
CA ASN A 415 -0.78 -1.61 -14.19
C ASN A 415 0.32 -1.16 -15.16
N ASP A 416 0.15 -1.50 -16.44
CA ASP A 416 1.07 -1.12 -17.52
C ASP A 416 0.98 0.39 -17.91
N ASP A 417 -0.08 1.09 -17.50
CA ASP A 417 -0.35 2.51 -17.81
C ASP A 417 0.10 3.44 -16.66
N THR A 418 1.41 3.53 -16.43
CA THR A 418 1.97 4.33 -15.31
C THR A 418 1.93 5.83 -15.54
N GLU A 419 1.75 6.28 -16.79
CA GLU A 419 1.74 7.70 -17.15
C GLU A 419 0.38 8.35 -16.88
N HIS A 420 -0.72 7.64 -17.14
CA HIS A 420 -2.07 8.17 -16.97
C HIS A 420 -2.78 7.64 -15.71
N THR A 421 -2.35 6.50 -15.17
CA THR A 421 -2.94 5.90 -13.96
C THR A 421 -1.98 5.96 -12.77
N LYS A 422 -2.39 6.67 -11.71
CA LYS A 422 -1.63 6.79 -10.48
C LYS A 422 -2.31 6.08 -9.32
N PHE A 423 -1.52 5.30 -8.58
CA PHE A 423 -1.95 4.67 -7.33
C PHE A 423 -1.39 5.48 -6.16
N ILE A 424 -2.27 5.87 -5.23
CA ILE A 424 -1.93 6.63 -4.04
C ILE A 424 -2.60 6.04 -2.81
N ALA A 425 -2.04 6.31 -1.64
CA ALA A 425 -2.71 6.09 -0.37
C ALA A 425 -2.98 7.43 0.30
N ALA A 426 -4.17 7.63 0.86
CA ALA A 426 -4.56 8.90 1.47
C ALA A 426 -5.01 8.71 2.92
N SER A 427 -4.53 9.60 3.79
CA SER A 427 -4.97 9.75 5.17
C SER A 427 -6.16 10.72 5.26
N VAL A 428 -7.20 10.48 4.47
CA VAL A 428 -8.40 11.32 4.41
C VAL A 428 -9.61 10.45 4.72
N PRO A 429 -10.55 10.88 5.59
CA PRO A 429 -11.78 10.15 5.84
C PRO A 429 -12.59 9.99 4.55
N GLY A 430 -12.94 8.75 4.19
CA GLY A 430 -13.88 8.45 3.14
C GLY A 430 -15.32 8.67 3.62
N ASP A 431 -16.13 9.41 2.87
CA ASP A 431 -17.56 9.53 3.15
C ASP A 431 -18.26 8.16 3.05
N GLY A 432 -18.71 7.61 4.18
CA GLY A 432 -19.60 6.46 4.26
C GLY A 432 -18.93 5.09 4.49
N PHE A 433 -17.59 5.01 4.48
CA PHE A 433 -16.84 3.78 4.78
C PHE A 433 -15.93 4.01 5.99
N GLN A 434 -16.28 3.40 7.14
CA GLN A 434 -15.61 3.65 8.42
C GLN A 434 -14.21 3.01 8.56
N GLU A 435 -13.91 1.94 7.81
CA GLU A 435 -12.67 1.17 7.98
C GLU A 435 -11.63 1.45 6.86
N TYR A 436 -12.04 1.33 5.60
CA TYR A 436 -11.20 1.60 4.42
C TYR A 436 -12.10 1.79 3.18
N SER A 437 -11.57 2.44 2.15
CA SER A 437 -12.19 2.44 0.83
C SER A 437 -11.15 2.61 -0.28
N VAL A 438 -11.40 2.01 -1.44
CA VAL A 438 -10.61 2.25 -2.65
C VAL A 438 -11.40 3.18 -3.55
N GLN A 439 -11.04 4.45 -3.59
CA GLN A 439 -11.73 5.46 -4.39
C GLN A 439 -11.11 5.51 -5.80
N PHE A 440 -11.97 5.68 -6.81
CA PHE A 440 -11.53 5.85 -8.19
C PHE A 440 -11.91 7.23 -8.71
N TYR A 441 -10.90 7.97 -9.15
CA TYR A 441 -11.03 9.29 -9.75
C TYR A 441 -10.68 9.23 -11.23
N TYR A 442 -11.47 9.95 -12.04
CA TYR A 442 -11.21 10.18 -13.45
C TYR A 442 -11.31 11.68 -13.74
N ALA A 443 -10.26 12.25 -14.34
CA ALA A 443 -10.14 13.67 -14.67
C ALA A 443 -10.52 14.61 -13.49
N GLY A 444 -10.02 14.30 -12.29
CA GLY A 444 -10.29 15.08 -11.07
C GLY A 444 -11.63 14.78 -10.37
N MET A 445 -12.54 14.04 -11.01
CA MET A 445 -13.87 13.74 -10.50
C MET A 445 -13.95 12.34 -9.89
N ILE A 446 -14.69 12.18 -8.79
CA ILE A 446 -14.90 10.87 -8.18
C ILE A 446 -15.89 10.05 -9.01
N VAL A 447 -15.43 8.93 -9.57
CA VAL A 447 -16.26 7.99 -10.33
C VAL A 447 -16.83 6.91 -9.42
N SER A 448 -16.05 6.43 -8.46
CA SER A 448 -16.52 5.47 -7.45
C SER A 448 -15.93 5.78 -6.08
N ARG A 449 -16.76 5.60 -5.04
CA ARG A 449 -16.34 5.72 -3.63
C ARG A 449 -15.67 4.46 -3.11
N ASN A 450 -15.94 3.31 -3.72
CA ASN A 450 -15.30 2.06 -3.36
C ASN A 450 -15.13 1.12 -4.56
N VAL A 451 -13.92 0.62 -4.80
CA VAL A 451 -13.62 -0.35 -5.86
C VAL A 451 -13.42 -1.73 -5.24
N MET A 452 -14.22 -2.69 -5.69
CA MET A 452 -14.18 -4.08 -5.25
C MET A 452 -13.11 -4.82 -6.06
N LEU A 453 -11.87 -4.75 -5.60
CA LEU A 453 -10.70 -5.23 -6.35
C LEU A 453 -10.76 -6.73 -6.70
N GLY A 454 -11.42 -7.54 -5.87
CA GLY A 454 -11.61 -8.98 -6.08
C GLY A 454 -12.76 -9.37 -7.02
N LEU A 455 -13.58 -8.41 -7.49
CA LEU A 455 -14.67 -8.67 -8.42
C LEU A 455 -14.28 -8.15 -9.81
N LYS A 456 -14.08 -9.06 -10.76
CA LYS A 456 -13.73 -8.73 -12.14
C LYS A 456 -14.83 -9.22 -13.09
N PRO A 457 -15.37 -8.35 -13.97
CA PRO A 457 -16.29 -8.78 -15.01
C PRO A 457 -15.63 -9.67 -16.04
N ASP A 458 -16.45 -10.48 -16.70
CA ASP A 458 -16.05 -11.14 -17.94
C ASP A 458 -15.66 -10.08 -18.99
N PRO A 459 -14.79 -10.41 -19.96
CA PRO A 459 -14.45 -9.50 -21.04
C PRO A 459 -15.70 -9.10 -21.85
N PRO A 460 -15.77 -7.86 -22.38
CA PRO A 460 -16.88 -7.43 -23.21
C PRO A 460 -16.99 -8.30 -24.47
N GLN A 461 -18.20 -8.71 -24.81
CA GLN A 461 -18.45 -9.49 -26.03
C GLN A 461 -18.74 -8.52 -27.19
N ILE A 462 -17.95 -8.61 -28.26
CA ILE A 462 -18.17 -7.80 -29.46
C ILE A 462 -19.32 -8.43 -30.26
N ALA A 463 -20.46 -7.74 -30.33
CA ALA A 463 -21.63 -8.21 -31.06
C ALA A 463 -21.55 -7.84 -32.55
N GLN A 464 -21.18 -6.60 -32.86
CA GLN A 464 -21.04 -6.08 -34.22
C GLN A 464 -20.02 -4.95 -34.25
N VAL A 465 -19.18 -4.91 -35.28
CA VAL A 465 -18.21 -3.83 -35.51
C VAL A 465 -18.56 -3.10 -36.79
N GLN A 466 -18.63 -1.77 -36.72
CA GLN A 466 -18.91 -0.87 -37.84
C GLN A 466 -17.69 0.03 -38.09
N HIS A 467 -17.82 0.94 -39.06
CA HIS A 467 -16.74 1.83 -39.46
C HIS A 467 -16.53 3.01 -38.49
N THR A 468 -17.55 3.38 -37.71
CA THR A 468 -17.47 4.45 -36.69
C THR A 468 -18.03 4.06 -35.33
N SER A 469 -18.45 2.80 -35.16
CA SER A 469 -19.03 2.33 -33.91
C SER A 469 -18.75 0.84 -33.64
N VAL A 470 -18.95 0.43 -32.39
CA VAL A 470 -18.97 -0.99 -31.99
C VAL A 470 -20.14 -1.27 -31.04
N SER A 471 -20.81 -2.39 -31.25
CA SER A 471 -21.84 -2.92 -30.36
C SER A 471 -21.23 -3.89 -29.37
N LEU A 472 -21.31 -3.56 -28.08
CA LEU A 472 -20.77 -4.31 -26.96
C LEU A 472 -21.88 -4.96 -26.16
N LYS A 473 -21.76 -6.27 -25.93
CA LYS A 473 -22.58 -7.01 -24.97
C LYS A 473 -21.81 -7.13 -23.67
N LEU A 474 -22.38 -6.55 -22.61
CA LEU A 474 -21.76 -6.44 -21.29
C LEU A 474 -22.48 -7.37 -20.31
N ASN A 475 -21.73 -8.19 -19.57
CA ASN A 475 -22.29 -9.10 -18.59
C ASN A 475 -22.63 -8.37 -17.29
N HIS A 476 -23.79 -8.71 -16.74
CA HIS A 476 -24.29 -8.23 -15.46
C HIS A 476 -23.68 -9.04 -14.31
N LEU A 477 -23.19 -8.39 -13.26
CA LEU A 477 -22.52 -9.06 -12.13
C LEU A 477 -23.06 -8.69 -10.76
N LEU A 478 -23.64 -7.50 -10.61
CA LEU A 478 -24.28 -7.10 -9.36
C LEU A 478 -25.75 -7.57 -9.45
N ASN A 479 -26.39 -7.83 -8.31
CA ASN A 479 -27.79 -8.28 -8.27
C ASN A 479 -28.69 -7.12 -7.80
N LYS A 480 -28.31 -5.86 -8.09
CA LYS A 480 -28.89 -4.67 -7.45
C LYS A 480 -29.57 -3.74 -8.46
N SER A 481 -30.54 -2.98 -7.94
CA SER A 481 -31.58 -2.29 -8.71
C SER A 481 -31.15 -1.07 -9.53
N THR A 482 -29.89 -0.65 -9.49
CA THR A 482 -29.36 0.46 -10.31
C THR A 482 -27.90 0.21 -10.63
N GLU A 483 -27.66 -0.29 -11.82
CA GLU A 483 -26.35 -0.64 -12.36
C GLU A 483 -26.01 0.26 -13.55
N ARG A 484 -24.79 0.80 -13.53
CA ARG A 484 -24.19 1.56 -14.63
C ARG A 484 -22.91 0.89 -15.08
N TYR A 485 -22.62 0.95 -16.37
CA TYR A 485 -21.37 0.44 -16.93
C TYR A 485 -20.40 1.58 -17.17
N VAL A 486 -19.19 1.46 -16.64
CA VAL A 486 -18.07 2.37 -16.92
C VAL A 486 -17.19 1.69 -17.97
N VAL A 487 -17.24 2.18 -19.21
CA VAL A 487 -16.52 1.62 -20.35
C VAL A 487 -15.33 2.52 -20.67
N ASP A 488 -14.15 1.92 -20.71
CA ASP A 488 -12.91 2.55 -21.11
C ASP A 488 -12.51 2.02 -22.50
N TYR A 489 -12.16 2.92 -23.42
CA TYR A 489 -11.70 2.56 -24.77
C TYR A 489 -10.55 3.47 -25.24
N GLY A 490 -9.69 2.98 -26.11
CA GLY A 490 -8.57 3.75 -26.67
C GLY A 490 -8.03 3.12 -27.94
N VAL A 491 -7.31 3.90 -28.76
CA VAL A 491 -6.63 3.39 -29.96
C VAL A 491 -5.43 2.54 -29.54
N VAL A 492 -5.18 1.43 -30.24
CA VAL A 492 -3.99 0.61 -30.02
C VAL A 492 -2.80 1.27 -30.72
N SER A 493 -1.88 1.85 -29.93
CA SER A 493 -0.65 2.44 -30.47
C SER A 493 0.48 1.39 -30.50
N ASN A 494 1.18 1.29 -31.64
CA ASN A 494 2.34 0.39 -31.80
C ASN A 494 3.60 0.92 -31.08
N ASP A 495 3.63 2.21 -30.75
CA ASP A 495 4.82 2.91 -30.27
C ASP A 495 4.84 3.08 -28.75
N GLY A 496 3.78 2.62 -28.05
CA GLY A 496 3.67 2.60 -26.59
C GLY A 496 3.55 3.96 -25.89
N MET A 497 3.57 5.07 -26.64
CA MET A 497 3.66 6.44 -26.12
C MET A 497 2.34 7.21 -26.07
N ASP A 498 1.25 6.68 -26.62
CA ASP A 498 -0.01 7.45 -26.71
C ASP A 498 -1.26 6.56 -26.57
N ASN A 499 -1.34 5.82 -25.47
CA ASN A 499 -2.54 5.07 -25.11
C ASN A 499 -3.50 5.96 -24.31
N THR A 500 -4.01 7.02 -24.96
CA THR A 500 -5.02 7.90 -24.36
C THR A 500 -6.36 7.20 -24.30
N TRP A 501 -6.66 6.65 -23.13
CA TRP A 501 -7.97 6.07 -22.86
C TRP A 501 -9.05 7.15 -22.70
N LYS A 502 -10.19 6.93 -23.32
CA LYS A 502 -11.43 7.69 -23.14
C LYS A 502 -12.41 6.86 -22.31
N GLN A 503 -13.20 7.53 -21.48
CA GLN A 503 -14.22 6.90 -20.63
C GLN A 503 -15.63 7.32 -21.06
N MET A 504 -16.54 6.34 -21.10
CA MET A 504 -17.97 6.53 -21.32
C MET A 504 -18.76 5.80 -20.23
N VAL A 505 -19.84 6.41 -19.74
CA VAL A 505 -20.68 5.85 -18.67
C VAL A 505 -22.08 5.61 -19.20
N TYR A 506 -22.53 4.35 -19.16
CA TYR A 506 -23.89 3.96 -19.56
C TYR A 506 -24.77 3.79 -18.32
N PRO A 507 -25.85 4.58 -18.17
CA PRO A 507 -26.67 4.62 -16.96
C PRO A 507 -27.72 3.50 -16.83
N GLU A 508 -28.02 2.76 -17.91
CA GLU A 508 -29.08 1.73 -17.93
C GLU A 508 -28.52 0.33 -18.18
N ALA A 509 -28.68 -0.57 -17.22
CA ALA A 509 -28.29 -1.98 -17.34
C ALA A 509 -29.31 -2.88 -18.06
N LEU A 510 -30.45 -2.34 -18.47
CA LEU A 510 -31.53 -3.10 -19.13
C LEU A 510 -31.27 -3.36 -20.61
N LYS A 511 -30.40 -2.58 -21.26
CA LYS A 511 -29.98 -2.84 -22.64
C LYS A 511 -28.90 -3.92 -22.64
N GLU A 512 -29.17 -5.03 -23.31
CA GLU A 512 -28.20 -6.13 -23.49
C GLU A 512 -27.03 -5.72 -24.41
N ILE A 513 -27.25 -4.71 -25.27
CA ILE A 513 -26.27 -4.21 -26.23
C ILE A 513 -26.08 -2.70 -26.03
N HIS A 514 -24.83 -2.29 -25.88
CA HIS A 514 -24.39 -0.91 -25.77
C HIS A 514 -23.56 -0.50 -27.00
N VAL A 515 -23.92 0.61 -27.63
CA VAL A 515 -23.18 1.12 -28.80
C VAL A 515 -22.17 2.16 -28.34
N LEU A 516 -20.92 1.95 -28.71
CA LEU A 516 -19.84 2.91 -28.56
C LEU A 516 -19.58 3.55 -29.93
N SER A 517 -19.96 4.83 -30.09
CA SER A 517 -19.85 5.58 -31.35
C SER A 517 -18.74 6.64 -31.32
N GLY A 518 -18.45 7.23 -32.47
CA GLY A 518 -17.41 8.25 -32.62
C GLY A 518 -15.99 7.69 -32.77
N LEU A 519 -15.86 6.46 -33.26
CA LEU A 519 -14.58 5.81 -33.54
C LEU A 519 -14.06 6.17 -34.94
N GLU A 520 -12.75 6.11 -35.12
CA GLU A 520 -12.06 6.27 -36.39
C GLU A 520 -12.13 4.98 -37.21
N GLN A 521 -12.24 5.11 -38.52
CA GLN A 521 -12.35 3.99 -39.45
C GLN A 521 -11.02 3.24 -39.64
N ASP A 522 -11.09 1.96 -39.98
CA ASP A 522 -9.92 1.07 -40.19
C ASP A 522 -8.87 1.12 -39.07
N THR A 523 -9.29 1.42 -37.84
CA THR A 523 -8.44 1.68 -36.68
C THR A 523 -8.64 0.60 -35.63
N GLU A 524 -7.54 0.15 -35.03
CA GLU A 524 -7.56 -0.86 -33.98
C GLU A 524 -7.76 -0.22 -32.61
N TYR A 525 -8.75 -0.72 -31.87
CA TYR A 525 -9.18 -0.21 -30.57
C TYR A 525 -9.08 -1.30 -29.51
N GLN A 526 -8.74 -0.88 -28.30
CA GLN A 526 -8.82 -1.68 -27.08
C GLN A 526 -9.96 -1.18 -26.21
N VAL A 527 -10.73 -2.10 -25.64
CA VAL A 527 -11.89 -1.80 -24.79
C VAL A 527 -11.92 -2.69 -23.54
N ARG A 528 -12.35 -2.13 -22.42
CA ARG A 528 -12.64 -2.83 -21.16
C ARG A 528 -13.78 -2.13 -20.44
N TYR A 529 -14.41 -2.80 -19.48
CA TYR A 529 -15.48 -2.17 -18.70
C TYR A 529 -15.47 -2.59 -17.24
N ALA A 530 -16.10 -1.79 -16.39
CA ALA A 530 -16.40 -2.08 -15.01
C ALA A 530 -17.90 -1.89 -14.76
N VAL A 531 -18.46 -2.66 -13.82
CA VAL A 531 -19.84 -2.51 -13.37
C VAL A 531 -19.84 -1.68 -12.10
N ALA A 532 -20.67 -0.64 -12.04
CA ALA A 532 -20.79 0.21 -10.86
C ALA A 532 -22.25 0.33 -10.41
N ASP A 533 -22.44 0.46 -9.10
CA ASP A 533 -23.66 0.97 -8.50
C ASP A 533 -23.45 2.42 -8.00
N ASN A 534 -24.32 2.90 -7.12
CA ASN A 534 -24.22 4.25 -6.56
C ASN A 534 -23.04 4.45 -5.59
N GLN A 535 -22.43 3.39 -5.08
CA GLN A 535 -21.41 3.43 -4.03
C GLN A 535 -20.14 2.64 -4.39
N CYS A 536 -20.28 1.52 -5.09
CA CYS A 536 -19.26 0.55 -5.38
C CYS A 536 -19.06 0.35 -6.89
N MET A 537 -17.86 -0.07 -7.28
CA MET A 537 -17.50 -0.44 -8.66
C MET A 537 -16.67 -1.72 -8.65
N SER A 538 -16.81 -2.57 -9.66
CA SER A 538 -15.92 -3.71 -9.87
C SER A 538 -14.53 -3.27 -10.34
N SER A 539 -13.55 -4.17 -10.31
CA SER A 539 -12.36 -4.01 -11.15
C SER A 539 -12.75 -3.96 -12.63
N PHE A 540 -11.90 -3.38 -13.48
CA PHE A 540 -12.07 -3.47 -14.93
C PHE A 540 -11.89 -4.91 -15.41
N SER A 541 -12.66 -5.31 -16.42
CA SER A 541 -12.52 -6.59 -17.11
C SER A 541 -11.20 -6.70 -17.89
N CYS A 542 -10.90 -7.88 -18.44
CA CYS A 542 -9.76 -8.01 -19.35
C CYS A 542 -10.01 -7.19 -20.62
N ILE A 543 -8.93 -6.67 -21.20
CA ILE A 543 -8.96 -5.90 -22.43
C ILE A 543 -9.35 -6.82 -23.59
N VAL A 544 -10.22 -6.31 -24.45
CA VAL A 544 -10.57 -6.90 -25.75
C VAL A 544 -10.16 -5.93 -26.84
N ILE A 545 -9.54 -6.45 -27.89
CA ILE A 545 -9.10 -5.67 -29.06
C ILE A 545 -10.06 -5.95 -30.22
N PHE A 546 -10.45 -4.89 -30.93
CA PHE A 546 -11.23 -4.99 -32.16
C PHE A 546 -10.75 -3.93 -33.16
N LYS A 547 -11.04 -4.14 -34.45
CA LYS A 547 -10.68 -3.19 -35.52
C LYS A 547 -11.93 -2.71 -36.23
N THR A 548 -12.12 -1.40 -36.32
CA THR A 548 -13.24 -0.80 -37.07
C THR A 548 -13.14 -1.13 -38.55
N THR A 549 -14.29 -1.24 -39.21
CA THR A 549 -14.33 -1.60 -40.63
C THR A 549 -14.13 -0.38 -41.52
N SER A 550 -13.85 -0.58 -42.81
CA SER A 550 -13.97 0.49 -43.80
C SER A 550 -15.46 0.73 -44.13
N PRO A 551 -15.85 1.95 -44.53
CA PRO A 551 -17.21 2.24 -44.96
C PRO A 551 -17.70 1.28 -46.06
N ALA A 552 -18.95 0.82 -45.94
CA ALA A 552 -19.52 -0.15 -46.87
C ALA A 552 -19.63 0.43 -48.29
N ARG A 553 -19.26 -0.38 -49.29
CA ARG A 553 -19.48 -0.01 -50.70
C ARG A 553 -20.94 -0.29 -51.09
N PRO A 554 -21.55 0.55 -51.94
CA PRO A 554 -22.87 0.26 -52.51
C PRO A 554 -22.85 -1.03 -53.35
N GLY A 555 -24.02 -1.61 -53.58
CA GLY A 555 -24.16 -2.71 -54.55
C GLY A 555 -23.77 -2.28 -55.97
N GLN A 556 -23.43 -3.26 -56.82
CA GLN A 556 -23.18 -2.99 -58.24
C GLN A 556 -24.41 -2.31 -58.87
N PRO A 557 -24.25 -1.16 -59.55
CA PRO A 557 -25.37 -0.42 -60.09
C PRO A 557 -26.02 -1.18 -61.25
N SER A 558 -27.33 -1.16 -61.31
CA SER A 558 -28.15 -1.60 -62.44
C SER A 558 -28.47 -0.40 -63.30
N VAL A 559 -28.19 -0.50 -64.60
CA VAL A 559 -28.33 0.61 -65.53
C VAL A 559 -29.42 0.28 -66.57
N LYS A 560 -30.34 1.23 -66.77
CA LYS A 560 -31.37 1.16 -67.82
C LYS A 560 -31.39 2.46 -68.61
N MET A 561 -31.41 2.34 -69.94
CA MET A 561 -31.61 3.48 -70.84
C MET A 561 -33.09 3.85 -70.91
N ILE A 562 -33.39 5.15 -70.79
CA ILE A 562 -34.71 5.74 -70.98
C ILE A 562 -34.55 6.98 -71.87
N ASP A 563 -34.89 6.83 -73.15
CA ASP A 563 -34.67 7.82 -74.20
C ASP A 563 -33.20 8.31 -74.23
N GLU A 564 -32.94 9.60 -73.97
CA GLU A 564 -31.61 10.22 -73.92
C GLU A 564 -30.99 10.25 -72.50
N THR A 565 -31.62 9.57 -71.53
CA THR A 565 -31.18 9.57 -70.13
C THR A 565 -30.87 8.16 -69.62
N ILE A 566 -29.91 8.07 -68.70
CA ILE A 566 -29.50 6.83 -68.08
C ILE A 566 -30.07 6.77 -66.67
N ARG A 567 -30.98 5.83 -66.42
CA ARG A 567 -31.47 5.54 -65.08
C ARG A 567 -30.56 4.51 -64.41
N ILE A 568 -29.93 4.93 -63.31
CA ILE A 568 -28.98 4.13 -62.55
C ILE A 568 -29.61 3.84 -61.19
N THR A 569 -29.75 2.57 -60.81
CA THR A 569 -30.22 2.16 -59.48
C THR A 569 -29.23 1.22 -58.82
N TRP A 570 -29.10 1.26 -57.50
CA TRP A 570 -28.16 0.39 -56.77
C TRP A 570 -28.77 -0.10 -55.46
N LEU A 571 -28.10 -1.08 -54.84
CA LEU A 571 -28.42 -1.46 -53.47
C LEU A 571 -27.73 -0.50 -52.51
N LYS A 572 -28.50 -0.03 -51.52
CA LYS A 572 -28.02 0.87 -50.45
C LYS A 572 -26.78 0.27 -49.78
N ALA A 573 -25.77 1.10 -49.52
CA ALA A 573 -24.67 0.69 -48.66
C ALA A 573 -25.17 0.49 -47.22
N GLU A 574 -24.56 -0.43 -46.47
CA GLU A 574 -24.85 -0.54 -45.03
C GLU A 574 -24.52 0.78 -44.34
N ASP A 575 -25.43 1.24 -43.49
CA ASP A 575 -25.30 2.49 -42.74
C ASP A 575 -25.76 2.35 -41.29
N ASP A 576 -25.28 3.28 -40.47
CA ASP A 576 -25.47 3.28 -39.03
C ASP A 576 -26.53 4.33 -38.65
N GLU A 577 -27.31 4.10 -37.59
CA GLU A 577 -28.33 5.08 -37.14
C GLU A 577 -27.71 6.46 -36.80
N ASP A 578 -26.47 6.48 -36.31
CA ASP A 578 -25.74 7.70 -35.94
C ASP A 578 -25.11 8.43 -37.13
N ARG A 579 -24.82 7.73 -38.24
CA ARG A 579 -24.18 8.29 -39.45
C ARG A 579 -24.77 7.65 -40.71
N PRO A 580 -25.99 8.03 -41.09
CA PRO A 580 -26.64 7.49 -42.28
C PRO A 580 -25.91 7.93 -43.55
N VAL A 581 -26.07 7.18 -44.64
CA VAL A 581 -25.65 7.68 -45.95
C VAL A 581 -26.44 8.97 -46.24
N LEU A 582 -25.73 10.06 -46.52
CA LEU A 582 -26.36 11.35 -46.81
C LEU A 582 -26.67 11.48 -48.30
N GLN A 583 -25.73 11.06 -49.13
CA GLN A 583 -25.81 11.12 -50.59
C GLN A 583 -24.93 10.04 -51.23
N TYR A 584 -25.03 9.87 -52.54
CA TYR A 584 -24.17 8.99 -53.31
C TYR A 584 -23.39 9.80 -54.34
N MET A 585 -22.15 9.40 -54.57
CA MET A 585 -21.34 9.91 -55.67
C MET A 585 -21.41 8.93 -56.83
N VAL A 586 -22.10 9.33 -57.88
CA VAL A 586 -22.19 8.58 -59.14
C VAL A 586 -21.03 9.02 -60.00
N GLU A 587 -20.11 8.10 -60.26
CA GLU A 587 -18.99 8.32 -61.15
C GLU A 587 -19.27 7.61 -62.47
N TYR A 588 -19.08 8.34 -63.56
CA TYR A 588 -19.19 7.80 -64.91
C TYR A 588 -17.96 8.16 -65.72
N LYS A 589 -17.59 7.24 -66.60
CA LYS A 589 -16.44 7.39 -67.47
C LYS A 589 -16.75 6.79 -68.82
N GLU A 590 -16.41 7.53 -69.86
CA GLU A 590 -16.45 6.99 -71.20
C GLU A 590 -15.25 6.06 -71.45
N ALA A 591 -15.51 4.88 -72.03
CA ALA A 591 -14.43 3.95 -72.34
C ALA A 591 -13.43 4.58 -73.32
N GLY A 592 -12.13 4.45 -73.04
CA GLY A 592 -11.05 5.01 -73.89
C GLY A 592 -10.60 6.43 -73.52
N LEU A 593 -11.33 7.15 -72.67
CA LEU A 593 -10.84 8.39 -72.04
C LEU A 593 -10.08 8.11 -70.73
N GLU A 594 -9.32 9.07 -70.24
CA GLU A 594 -8.73 9.05 -68.90
C GLU A 594 -9.53 9.95 -67.95
N GLY A 595 -9.66 9.53 -66.69
CA GLY A 595 -10.44 10.26 -65.67
C GLY A 595 -11.90 9.83 -65.57
N TRP A 596 -12.46 9.96 -64.37
CA TRP A 596 -13.89 9.76 -64.07
C TRP A 596 -14.54 11.13 -63.88
N SER A 597 -15.76 11.29 -64.39
CA SER A 597 -16.63 12.41 -64.04
C SER A 597 -17.54 12.00 -62.89
N SER A 598 -17.73 12.88 -61.90
CA SER A 598 -18.49 12.57 -60.68
C SER A 598 -19.66 13.53 -60.52
N VAL A 599 -20.82 13.02 -60.10
CA VAL A 599 -22.00 13.81 -59.73
C VAL A 599 -22.54 13.32 -58.40
N LEU A 600 -22.94 14.24 -57.52
CA LEU A 600 -23.56 13.94 -56.23
C LEU A 600 -25.09 13.90 -56.36
N THR A 601 -25.73 12.94 -55.70
CA THR A 601 -27.19 12.90 -55.57
C THR A 601 -27.69 13.97 -54.61
N GLN A 602 -28.96 14.38 -54.73
CA GLN A 602 -29.57 15.38 -53.83
C GLN A 602 -30.00 14.81 -52.46
N GLY A 603 -29.79 13.51 -52.23
CA GLY A 603 -30.19 12.80 -51.03
C GLY A 603 -29.80 11.31 -51.05
N PRO A 604 -30.29 10.52 -50.09
CA PRO A 604 -29.89 9.12 -49.88
C PRO A 604 -30.60 8.13 -50.81
N ASP A 605 -31.34 8.63 -51.80
CA ASP A 605 -32.07 7.79 -52.74
C ASP A 605 -31.10 6.95 -53.58
N CYS A 606 -31.41 5.65 -53.70
CA CYS A 606 -30.59 4.69 -54.44
C CYS A 606 -30.92 4.68 -55.94
N GLU A 607 -31.20 5.85 -56.48
CA GLU A 607 -31.57 6.09 -57.86
C GLU A 607 -31.02 7.44 -58.32
N PHE A 608 -30.45 7.46 -59.52
CA PHE A 608 -30.01 8.69 -60.16
C PHE A 608 -30.25 8.62 -61.67
N THR A 609 -30.71 9.74 -62.24
CA THR A 609 -30.87 9.88 -63.68
C THR A 609 -29.75 10.75 -64.22
N LEU A 610 -28.85 10.13 -64.99
CA LEU A 610 -27.73 10.80 -65.62
C LEU A 610 -28.07 11.16 -67.06
N THR A 611 -28.05 12.44 -67.39
CA THR A 611 -28.06 12.90 -68.78
C THR A 611 -26.63 12.83 -69.32
N VAL A 612 -26.38 11.91 -70.24
CA VAL A 612 -25.08 11.83 -70.93
C VAL A 612 -25.12 12.68 -72.19
N PRO A 613 -24.06 13.44 -72.52
CA PRO A 613 -24.05 14.28 -73.73
C PRO A 613 -24.07 13.46 -75.03
N HIS A 614 -23.65 12.20 -74.96
CA HIS A 614 -23.55 11.29 -76.11
C HIS A 614 -24.04 9.90 -75.69
N SER A 615 -24.64 9.13 -76.60
CA SER A 615 -25.04 7.75 -76.33
C SER A 615 -23.93 6.79 -76.75
N THR A 616 -22.96 6.54 -75.86
CA THR A 616 -21.75 5.72 -76.13
C THR A 616 -21.44 4.75 -74.98
N CYS A 617 -20.31 4.03 -75.04
CA CYS A 617 -19.91 3.08 -73.99
C CYS A 617 -19.40 3.79 -72.73
N TYR A 618 -20.32 4.17 -71.86
CA TYR A 618 -20.01 4.60 -70.50
C TYR A 618 -19.87 3.41 -69.57
N ARG A 619 -19.03 3.57 -68.55
CA ARG A 619 -19.02 2.77 -67.35
C ARG A 619 -19.45 3.64 -66.20
N VAL A 620 -20.24 3.06 -65.30
CA VAL A 620 -20.77 3.74 -64.13
C VAL A 620 -20.36 2.95 -62.89
N ARG A 621 -19.97 3.66 -61.84
CA ARG A 621 -19.78 3.14 -60.49
C ARG A 621 -20.34 4.11 -59.48
N VAL A 622 -20.66 3.64 -58.29
CA VAL A 622 -21.31 4.44 -57.25
C VAL A 622 -20.55 4.28 -55.94
N SER A 623 -20.31 5.39 -55.26
CA SER A 623 -19.71 5.43 -53.92
C SER A 623 -20.72 6.02 -52.93
N ALA A 624 -20.79 5.49 -51.72
CA ALA A 624 -21.60 6.08 -50.66
C ALA A 624 -20.85 7.27 -50.06
N VAL A 625 -21.56 8.38 -49.84
CA VAL A 625 -21.00 9.58 -49.21
C VAL A 625 -21.72 9.80 -47.89
N TYR A 626 -20.94 9.61 -46.84
CA TYR A 626 -21.23 10.04 -45.47
C TYR A 626 -20.63 11.44 -45.29
N GLU A 627 -20.97 12.15 -44.20
CA GLU A 627 -20.60 13.54 -43.93
C GLU A 627 -19.25 14.00 -44.55
N ASP A 628 -18.12 13.48 -44.04
CA ASP A 628 -16.77 13.78 -44.57
C ASP A 628 -16.08 12.55 -45.22
N ILE A 629 -16.81 11.44 -45.41
CA ILE A 629 -16.22 10.14 -45.77
C ILE A 629 -16.91 9.58 -47.01
N THR A 630 -16.11 9.19 -48.01
CA THR A 630 -16.59 8.48 -49.20
C THR A 630 -16.12 7.03 -49.16
N SER A 631 -17.03 6.08 -49.36
CA SER A 631 -16.68 4.66 -49.40
C SER A 631 -15.91 4.29 -50.68
N LYS A 632 -15.35 3.09 -50.72
CA LYS A 632 -14.78 2.56 -51.97
C LYS A 632 -15.89 2.45 -53.03
N PRO A 633 -15.59 2.72 -54.30
CA PRO A 633 -16.59 2.60 -55.36
C PRO A 633 -17.09 1.16 -55.48
N SER A 634 -18.34 1.03 -55.91
CA SER A 634 -18.91 -0.25 -56.31
C SER A 634 -18.22 -0.82 -57.55
N GLU A 635 -18.53 -2.08 -57.88
CA GLU A 635 -18.07 -2.67 -59.14
C GLU A 635 -18.62 -1.88 -60.34
N GLU A 636 -17.80 -1.73 -61.37
CA GLU A 636 -18.18 -1.00 -62.58
C GLU A 636 -19.31 -1.72 -63.33
N THR A 637 -20.30 -0.96 -63.79
CA THR A 637 -21.34 -1.47 -64.70
C THR A 637 -21.24 -0.77 -66.05
N PRO A 638 -21.14 -1.50 -67.16
CA PRO A 638 -21.23 -0.92 -68.49
C PRO A 638 -22.67 -0.49 -68.79
N VAL A 639 -22.84 0.69 -69.38
CA VAL A 639 -24.15 1.16 -69.85
C VAL A 639 -24.52 0.40 -71.12
N PRO A 640 -25.67 -0.31 -71.17
CA PRO A 640 -26.10 -0.99 -72.39
C PRO A 640 -26.62 0.03 -73.41
N VAL A 641 -25.94 0.16 -74.54
CA VAL A 641 -26.35 1.04 -75.65
C VAL A 641 -26.57 0.22 -76.92
N ASP A 642 -27.79 0.27 -77.47
CA ASP A 642 -28.18 -0.48 -78.67
C ASP A 642 -27.72 0.20 -79.98
N VAL A 643 -27.75 1.54 -80.02
CA VAL A 643 -27.29 2.37 -81.14
C VAL A 643 -26.48 3.53 -80.58
N TRP A 644 -25.27 3.73 -81.10
CA TRP A 644 -24.37 4.77 -80.63
C TRP A 644 -24.62 6.09 -81.35
N SER A 645 -25.11 7.09 -80.65
CA SER A 645 -25.34 8.42 -81.21
C SER A 645 -24.14 9.33 -80.93
N ILE A 646 -23.46 9.75 -82.00
CA ILE A 646 -22.19 10.49 -81.93
C ILE A 646 -22.32 11.82 -82.68
N ASN A 647 -21.97 12.91 -81.99
CA ASN A 647 -21.80 14.23 -82.58
C ASN A 647 -20.31 14.50 -82.80
N LEU A 648 -19.86 14.59 -84.06
CA LEU A 648 -18.46 14.85 -84.40
C LEU A 648 -18.06 16.34 -84.31
N GLN A 649 -19.02 17.26 -84.15
CA GLN A 649 -18.72 18.66 -83.84
C GLN A 649 -18.21 18.85 -82.41
N GLU A 650 -18.74 18.05 -81.49
CA GLU A 650 -18.39 18.12 -80.07
C GLU A 650 -17.31 17.08 -79.67
N ARG A 651 -17.05 16.10 -80.54
CA ARG A 651 -16.15 14.99 -80.27
C ARG A 651 -15.17 14.72 -81.40
N LYS A 652 -13.88 14.74 -81.06
CA LYS A 652 -12.80 14.37 -82.00
C LYS A 652 -12.89 12.90 -82.42
N SER A 653 -12.78 12.68 -83.72
CA SER A 653 -12.72 11.35 -84.35
C SER A 653 -11.58 10.48 -83.82
N SER A 654 -10.45 11.08 -83.42
CA SER A 654 -9.31 10.36 -82.84
C SER A 654 -9.65 9.66 -81.52
N ILE A 655 -10.48 10.28 -80.69
CA ILE A 655 -10.94 9.71 -79.42
C ILE A 655 -11.90 8.56 -79.71
N LEU A 656 -12.86 8.78 -80.61
CA LEU A 656 -13.83 7.76 -81.04
C LEU A 656 -13.14 6.48 -81.56
N LEU A 657 -12.06 6.63 -82.32
CA LEU A 657 -11.29 5.50 -82.84
C LEU A 657 -10.71 4.64 -81.71
N GLU A 658 -10.11 5.26 -80.69
CA GLU A 658 -9.58 4.54 -79.52
C GLU A 658 -10.70 3.83 -78.75
N VAL A 659 -11.86 4.49 -78.58
CA VAL A 659 -13.05 3.89 -77.95
C VAL A 659 -13.53 2.65 -78.70
N LEU A 660 -13.58 2.71 -80.03
CA LEU A 660 -14.05 1.63 -80.91
C LEU A 660 -13.08 0.43 -80.94
N LYS A 661 -11.77 0.66 -80.84
CA LYS A 661 -10.76 -0.41 -80.74
C LYS A 661 -10.91 -1.25 -79.47
N LEU A 662 -11.45 -0.68 -78.39
CA LEU A 662 -11.65 -1.35 -77.11
C LEU A 662 -12.92 -2.22 -77.08
N GLN A 663 -13.78 -2.14 -78.10
CA GLN A 663 -15.01 -2.91 -78.16
C GLN A 663 -14.74 -4.35 -78.62
N THR A 664 -15.44 -5.30 -78.00
CA THR A 664 -15.41 -6.71 -78.41
C THR A 664 -16.32 -7.00 -79.61
N GLU A 665 -17.28 -6.12 -79.89
CA GLU A 665 -18.28 -6.26 -80.97
C GLU A 665 -18.54 -4.93 -81.68
N LYS A 666 -18.92 -5.00 -82.96
CA LYS A 666 -19.27 -3.83 -83.77
C LYS A 666 -20.68 -3.35 -83.47
N LYS A 667 -20.86 -2.08 -83.08
CA LYS A 667 -22.18 -1.49 -82.79
C LYS A 667 -22.70 -0.62 -83.95
N PRO A 668 -24.04 -0.49 -84.12
CA PRO A 668 -24.63 0.52 -84.99
C PRO A 668 -24.30 1.91 -84.47
N VAL A 669 -23.92 2.83 -85.36
CA VAL A 669 -23.60 4.23 -85.05
C VAL A 669 -24.55 5.13 -85.83
N GLU A 670 -25.10 6.13 -85.16
CA GLU A 670 -25.84 7.26 -85.69
C GLU A 670 -25.03 8.53 -85.52
N LEU A 671 -24.72 9.20 -86.64
CA LEU A 671 -24.05 10.49 -86.66
C LEU A 671 -25.10 11.60 -86.65
N ILE A 672 -25.02 12.47 -85.65
CA ILE A 672 -25.99 13.57 -85.48
C ILE A 672 -25.49 14.84 -86.19
N ASP A 673 -24.21 15.19 -86.06
CA ASP A 673 -23.60 16.36 -86.71
C ASP A 673 -22.08 16.12 -86.94
N TRP A 674 -21.45 16.87 -87.85
CA TRP A 674 -20.03 16.74 -88.19
C TRP A 674 -19.39 18.08 -88.60
N THR A 675 -18.07 18.22 -88.43
CA THR A 675 -17.33 19.40 -88.89
C THR A 675 -16.88 19.23 -90.34
N ASP A 676 -16.81 20.34 -91.08
CA ASP A 676 -16.23 20.38 -92.44
C ASP A 676 -14.67 20.30 -92.43
N GLU A 677 -14.06 20.09 -91.26
CA GLU A 677 -12.61 19.94 -91.14
C GLU A 677 -12.14 18.61 -91.72
N GLU A 678 -11.33 18.68 -92.79
CA GLU A 678 -10.83 17.50 -93.52
C GLU A 678 -10.11 16.48 -92.59
N SER A 679 -9.43 16.97 -91.55
CA SER A 679 -8.77 16.12 -90.55
C SER A 679 -9.73 15.27 -89.73
N GLU A 680 -10.90 15.81 -89.37
CA GLU A 680 -11.90 15.08 -88.57
C GLU A 680 -12.67 14.08 -89.43
N VAL A 681 -13.00 14.43 -90.67
CA VAL A 681 -13.61 13.50 -91.64
C VAL A 681 -12.67 12.33 -91.92
N LYS A 682 -11.39 12.60 -92.17
CA LYS A 682 -10.37 11.57 -92.41
C LYS A 682 -10.14 10.70 -91.17
N GLY A 683 -10.17 11.29 -89.98
CA GLY A 683 -10.10 10.56 -88.72
C GLY A 683 -11.30 9.63 -88.53
N PHE A 684 -12.53 10.09 -88.81
CA PHE A 684 -13.73 9.28 -88.68
C PHE A 684 -13.77 8.11 -89.66
N LEU A 685 -13.26 8.27 -90.89
CA LEU A 685 -13.15 7.16 -91.84
C LEU A 685 -12.34 5.97 -91.28
N GLN A 686 -11.39 6.21 -90.37
CA GLN A 686 -10.63 5.16 -89.70
C GLN A 686 -11.48 4.34 -88.71
N CYS A 687 -12.63 4.87 -88.26
CA CYS A 687 -13.56 4.22 -87.35
C CYS A 687 -14.47 3.19 -88.04
N LEU A 688 -14.71 3.33 -89.35
CA LEU A 688 -15.64 2.48 -90.12
C LEU A 688 -15.41 0.96 -89.97
N PRO A 689 -14.17 0.44 -89.90
CA PRO A 689 -13.94 -0.99 -89.71
C PRO A 689 -14.54 -1.56 -88.43
N TYR A 690 -14.78 -0.72 -87.41
CA TYR A 690 -15.27 -1.10 -86.08
C TYR A 690 -16.78 -0.86 -85.91
N ILE A 691 -17.46 -0.32 -86.92
CA ILE A 691 -18.89 0.02 -86.90
C ILE A 691 -19.67 -1.03 -87.71
N SER A 692 -20.82 -1.49 -87.21
CA SER A 692 -21.64 -2.50 -87.92
C SER A 692 -22.64 -1.88 -88.89
N GLN A 693 -23.22 -0.74 -88.55
CA GLN A 693 -24.14 0.03 -89.39
C GLN A 693 -23.93 1.52 -89.12
N LEU A 694 -23.90 2.36 -90.15
CA LEU A 694 -23.78 3.80 -90.01
C LEU A 694 -25.08 4.46 -90.49
N ARG A 695 -25.68 5.28 -89.64
CA ARG A 695 -26.82 6.16 -89.94
C ARG A 695 -26.37 7.60 -89.77
N SER A 696 -26.93 8.53 -90.53
CA SER A 696 -26.62 9.96 -90.41
C SER A 696 -27.91 10.75 -90.48
N VAL A 697 -28.09 11.65 -89.52
CA VAL A 697 -29.18 12.62 -89.50
C VAL A 697 -28.63 13.91 -90.09
N LEU A 698 -28.69 14.05 -91.42
CA LEU A 698 -28.25 15.29 -92.07
C LEU A 698 -29.24 16.41 -91.79
N ASN A 699 -28.90 17.36 -90.94
CA ASN A 699 -29.39 18.73 -91.11
C ASN A 699 -28.73 19.30 -92.37
N ILE A 700 -29.42 19.15 -93.50
CA ILE A 700 -29.00 19.71 -94.78
C ILE A 700 -28.93 21.24 -94.62
N PHE A 701 -27.72 21.77 -94.40
CA PHE A 701 -27.44 23.18 -94.59
C PHE A 701 -27.74 23.53 -96.05
N SER A 702 -28.78 24.31 -96.27
CA SER A 702 -29.05 24.98 -97.54
C SER A 702 -27.92 25.98 -97.80
N TYR A 703 -27.05 25.67 -98.75
CA TYR A 703 -26.15 26.65 -99.36
C TYR A 703 -26.92 27.50 -100.38
N ASN A 704 -27.13 28.78 -100.04
CA ASN A 704 -26.92 29.95 -100.92
C ASN A 704 -26.84 31.22 -100.07
#